data_AF-A0A6P0YVM2-F1
#
_entry.id   AF-A0A6P0YVM2-F1
#
_cell.length_a   1.000
_cell.length_b   1.000
_cell.length_c   1.000
_cell.angle_alpha   90.00
_cell.angle_beta   90.00
_cell.angle_gamma   90.00
#
_symmetry.space_group_name_H-M   'P 1'
#
loop_
_entity.id
_entity.type
_entity.pdbx_description
1 polymer ?
#
loop_
_entity_poly.entity_id
_entity_poly.type
_entity_poly.pdbx_seq_one_letter_code
_entity_poly.pdbx_strand_id
1 'polypeptide(L)'
;MVADQYQVGGSLTTEHPSYVVRRSDTELDKALKSGEFCYVLNSRQMGKSSMMVRSRDRLQQEGYRCATIDMTRFGRDHVTPTQWYKGVVEELWRSFGFAPTLDVQEWWRTEEDVPPLQQMSNFIEDILLAKLPNQKIVIFIDEVDSLLSLSFPVDDFFGLIRFCYNQRAVNADYERLTFAIFGVATPSDLMQDRQRTPFNIGHAIELAGFSLIEAQPLAKGLVNPLASENALLKEILGWTGGQPFLTQKLCRLMVGSIATTIQENRNHIPMGSEAAWVESVVRSRILQNWETQDEPEHLRTIRDRLVDNKQRMGRVLGVYQRILDQDDVAVEDTPEQTELQLSGLVGKHNGILTVRNRIYQNVFNTPWVRRNLDDVRPYSQAFTAWVESDQQDTSRLLRGQALKDALKWSSSQSLSDLDYKFLTDSEVADRQEEEQALKASRIREVEARLDAEQKRLATQLKNNRLQTGLLTTVGLAFVVATILGLLSFFQYRRAAQSQANALEKEQETAISQIASQVRYSQALFALDKRLDALQEAIRATRQVGALEAAPEDVKQQAELVLRQSVYGAIEQNRLSDHKAPVYNVAYSPTGELIASASWDKTARLWRPDGSLVAVLKGHTGPVWGIAFSPDGKIVATASEDRTIRLWDSDGNPIRTIAGHTARVNGVAFTPDGRVLVSGGGDGKIKLWQLDGYEIRTIDAHDKGINHVQVGPDGTTIASASDDRSLRLWNLDGTRLRSLENHNAGVSRVAFSPDGRYLSSVSDDKTVNLWTINGQFIDEFEGHGDRVWGVTFSPDSKILASASWDSTIKLWRLDGTLLTTLTGHNAGAWSLAFSPDGKKLVSSSEDTTVRIWNLDETLLTTLRGHDRPVIGVAFSPDGQRIASASWDQTVRLWSADGTLQRTLTGHADRVWQLAFSPDSSKIASASWDKTVKIWPVDGSSPAKTIVGHGDRVWGVTFSPDGQTVASASWDKTIKLWTLDGELLQTFDGHNDRVYGVAFSPDGRTVASGSWDTTVKLWNLDGDVLKTLEGHKAPIWGIEYSPNGQILASASVDGTVKLWDREGELLATLEGHAARVNDVTFNPDNQLLATSSVDQTVKIWQTDGTFVTTLNGHRGPVWGVNFSPNGQNLVSAGADKTIILWDWDQALELDEVLNYGCQWIGNYLTHNSEVAEGDRQLCEGTL
;
A
#
# COMPACT_ATOMS: atom_id res chain seq x y z
N MET A 1 57.43 -21.26 19.72
CA MET A 1 56.70 -22.09 18.74
C MET A 1 55.26 -22.46 19.16
N VAL A 2 54.64 -21.81 20.18
CA VAL A 2 53.26 -22.13 20.61
C VAL A 2 52.20 -21.18 20.02
N ALA A 3 52.60 -20.01 19.51
CA ALA A 3 51.68 -18.98 19.02
C ALA A 3 51.00 -19.29 17.67
N ASP A 4 51.53 -20.24 16.88
CA ASP A 4 50.99 -20.61 15.57
C ASP A 4 49.85 -21.63 15.63
N GLN A 5 49.38 -22.02 16.83
CA GLN A 5 48.31 -23.00 16.98
C GLN A 5 46.90 -22.42 16.89
N TYR A 6 46.71 -21.10 17.06
CA TYR A 6 45.41 -20.45 16.97
C TYR A 6 45.38 -19.41 15.86
N GLN A 7 44.45 -19.57 14.93
CA GLN A 7 44.23 -18.61 13.86
C GLN A 7 42.98 -17.79 14.16
N VAL A 8 43.19 -16.50 14.40
CA VAL A 8 42.15 -15.53 14.73
C VAL A 8 41.78 -14.79 13.45
N GLY A 9 40.60 -15.08 12.90
CA GLY A 9 40.13 -14.54 11.63
C GLY A 9 40.57 -15.34 10.40
N GLY A 10 39.86 -15.14 9.28
CA GLY A 10 40.05 -15.91 8.05
C GLY A 10 39.58 -17.37 8.15
N SER A 11 39.59 -18.07 7.02
CA SER A 11 39.22 -19.49 6.94
C SER A 11 40.36 -20.39 7.42
N LEU A 12 40.03 -21.41 8.21
CA LEU A 12 40.97 -22.46 8.61
C LEU A 12 41.17 -23.44 7.45
N THR A 13 42.38 -24.00 7.33
CA THR A 13 42.65 -25.10 6.40
C THR A 13 41.95 -26.38 6.86
N THR A 14 41.79 -27.33 5.95
CA THR A 14 41.01 -28.55 6.15
C THR A 14 41.47 -29.38 7.35
N GLU A 15 42.79 -29.43 7.60
CA GLU A 15 43.40 -30.21 8.71
C GLU A 15 44.00 -29.32 9.82
N HIS A 16 43.55 -28.07 9.96
CA HIS A 16 44.07 -27.18 11.00
C HIS A 16 43.78 -27.74 12.42
N PRO A 17 44.77 -27.84 13.32
CA PRO A 17 44.62 -28.50 14.62
C PRO A 17 43.66 -27.78 15.58
N SER A 18 43.38 -26.49 15.36
CA SER A 18 42.40 -25.71 16.13
C SER A 18 40.97 -25.76 15.59
N TYR A 19 40.71 -26.49 14.50
CA TYR A 19 39.35 -26.61 13.99
C TYR A 19 38.47 -27.38 14.98
N VAL A 20 37.34 -26.77 15.37
CA VAL A 20 36.34 -27.39 16.24
C VAL A 20 35.20 -27.91 15.37
N VAL A 21 35.07 -29.23 15.29
CA VAL A 21 33.94 -29.88 14.61
C VAL A 21 32.70 -29.74 15.48
N ARG A 22 31.67 -29.07 14.95
CA ARG A 22 30.40 -28.86 15.65
C ARG A 22 29.35 -29.85 15.18
N ARG A 23 28.24 -29.93 15.92
CA ARG A 23 27.03 -30.59 15.43
C ARG A 23 26.60 -30.10 14.04
N SER A 24 26.64 -28.79 13.80
CA SER A 24 26.24 -28.17 12.52
C SER A 24 27.10 -28.62 11.33
N ASP A 25 28.37 -28.96 11.56
CA ASP A 25 29.25 -29.52 10.51
C ASP A 25 28.72 -30.88 10.02
N THR A 26 28.28 -31.72 10.96
CA THR A 26 27.75 -33.05 10.65
C THR A 26 26.37 -32.96 10.01
N GLU A 27 25.57 -31.99 10.45
CA GLU A 27 24.25 -31.71 9.90
C GLU A 27 24.34 -31.23 8.45
N LEU A 28 25.21 -30.26 8.17
CA LEU A 28 25.47 -29.78 6.81
C LEU A 28 25.97 -30.90 5.91
N ASP A 29 26.93 -31.70 6.37
CA ASP A 29 27.47 -32.83 5.60
C ASP A 29 26.37 -33.84 5.23
N LYS A 30 25.50 -34.18 6.18
CA LYS A 30 24.38 -35.09 5.95
C LYS A 30 23.36 -34.52 4.96
N ALA A 31 22.98 -33.25 5.11
CA ALA A 31 22.00 -32.60 4.25
C ALA A 31 22.51 -32.46 2.80
N LEU A 32 23.78 -32.08 2.61
CA LEU A 32 24.36 -31.99 1.27
C LEU A 32 24.43 -33.36 0.59
N LYS A 33 24.70 -34.43 1.34
CA LYS A 33 24.73 -35.81 0.82
C LYS A 33 23.35 -36.37 0.48
N SER A 34 22.29 -35.95 1.19
CA SER A 34 20.89 -36.25 0.83
C SER A 34 20.41 -35.44 -0.37
N GLY A 35 21.21 -34.49 -0.87
CA GLY A 35 20.85 -33.62 -1.98
C GLY A 35 19.99 -32.43 -1.56
N GLU A 36 19.86 -32.14 -0.27
CA GLU A 36 19.09 -30.98 0.19
C GLU A 36 19.84 -29.69 -0.08
N PHE A 37 19.14 -28.68 -0.61
CA PHE A 37 19.69 -27.33 -0.62
C PHE A 37 19.87 -26.87 0.82
N CYS A 38 20.94 -26.14 1.12
CA CYS A 38 21.20 -25.68 2.48
C CYS A 38 21.49 -24.19 2.50
N TYR A 39 21.14 -23.52 3.60
CA TYR A 39 21.63 -22.17 3.87
C TYR A 39 22.15 -22.04 5.30
N VAL A 40 23.35 -21.48 5.41
CA VAL A 40 24.10 -21.23 6.65
C VAL A 40 24.21 -19.71 6.81
N LEU A 41 23.11 -19.10 7.23
CA LEU A 41 23.03 -17.66 7.41
C LEU A 41 23.20 -17.30 8.88
N ASN A 42 24.27 -16.57 9.22
CA ASN A 42 24.56 -16.19 10.60
C ASN A 42 25.42 -14.92 10.65
N SER A 43 25.55 -14.32 11.83
CA SER A 43 26.47 -13.22 12.13
C SER A 43 27.92 -13.47 11.66
N ARG A 44 28.68 -12.39 11.47
CA ARG A 44 30.11 -12.45 11.10
C ARG A 44 30.91 -13.21 12.17
N GLN A 45 32.05 -13.77 11.76
CA GLN A 45 33.00 -14.43 12.66
C GLN A 45 32.51 -15.70 13.41
N MET A 46 31.47 -16.37 12.89
CA MET A 46 30.96 -17.65 13.40
C MET A 46 31.61 -18.90 12.77
N GLY A 47 32.71 -18.74 12.03
CA GLY A 47 33.43 -19.87 11.40
C GLY A 47 32.67 -20.54 10.25
N LYS A 48 31.87 -19.76 9.49
CA LYS A 48 31.10 -20.22 8.32
C LYS A 48 32.02 -20.73 7.20
N SER A 49 32.95 -19.90 6.75
CA SER A 49 33.83 -20.21 5.61
C SER A 49 34.78 -21.38 5.90
N SER A 50 35.27 -21.52 7.15
CA SER A 50 36.04 -22.70 7.57
C SER A 50 35.22 -24.00 7.48
N MET A 51 33.94 -23.95 7.85
CA MET A 51 33.02 -25.10 7.71
C MET A 51 32.76 -25.43 6.25
N MET A 52 32.53 -24.41 5.41
CA MET A 52 32.37 -24.57 3.97
C MET A 52 33.59 -25.27 3.33
N VAL A 53 34.81 -24.81 3.65
CA VAL A 53 36.06 -25.38 3.12
C VAL A 53 36.20 -26.85 3.47
N ARG A 54 35.91 -27.24 4.73
CA ARG A 54 35.97 -28.64 5.16
C ARG A 54 34.88 -29.51 4.53
N SER A 55 33.63 -29.03 4.48
CA SER A 55 32.54 -29.79 3.86
C SER A 55 32.81 -30.03 2.38
N ARG A 56 33.32 -29.02 1.67
CA ARG A 56 33.75 -29.14 0.28
C ARG A 56 34.83 -30.21 0.10
N ASP A 57 35.89 -30.17 0.91
CA ASP A 57 37.01 -31.11 0.80
C ASP A 57 36.57 -32.56 1.06
N ARG A 58 35.71 -32.78 2.08
CA ARG A 58 35.12 -34.10 2.36
C ARG A 58 34.27 -34.63 1.20
N LEU A 59 33.39 -33.79 0.66
CA LEU A 59 32.55 -34.18 -0.48
C LEU A 59 33.40 -34.50 -1.72
N GLN A 60 34.48 -33.74 -1.97
CA GLN A 60 35.40 -34.03 -3.07
C GLN A 60 36.14 -35.36 -2.88
N GLN A 61 36.58 -35.68 -1.66
CA GLN A 61 37.18 -36.98 -1.34
C GLN A 61 36.20 -38.16 -1.53
N GLU A 62 34.90 -37.90 -1.34
CA GLU A 62 33.82 -38.86 -1.57
C GLU A 62 33.32 -38.89 -3.03
N GLY A 63 33.98 -38.15 -3.94
CA GLY A 63 33.71 -38.21 -5.38
C GLY A 63 32.66 -37.22 -5.91
N TYR A 64 32.22 -36.25 -5.09
CA TYR A 64 31.35 -35.17 -5.55
C TYR A 64 32.15 -34.11 -6.33
N ARG A 65 31.50 -33.46 -7.30
CA ARG A 65 32.05 -32.28 -7.97
C ARG A 65 31.58 -31.02 -7.26
N CYS A 66 32.52 -30.23 -6.77
CA CYS A 66 32.20 -29.03 -6.01
C CYS A 66 32.75 -27.76 -6.65
N ALA A 67 31.98 -26.69 -6.59
CA ALA A 67 32.42 -25.33 -6.92
C ALA A 67 32.18 -24.39 -5.74
N THR A 68 32.98 -23.34 -5.61
CA THR A 68 32.80 -22.29 -4.61
C THR A 68 32.76 -20.96 -5.31
N ILE A 69 31.68 -20.21 -5.12
CA ILE A 69 31.50 -18.87 -5.67
C ILE A 69 31.53 -17.89 -4.49
N ASP A 70 32.58 -17.08 -4.45
CA ASP A 70 32.68 -15.95 -3.51
C ASP A 70 32.11 -14.70 -4.19
N MET A 71 30.97 -14.22 -3.70
CA MET A 71 30.24 -13.11 -4.31
C MET A 71 31.02 -11.78 -4.26
N THR A 72 32.02 -11.65 -3.37
CA THR A 72 32.84 -10.44 -3.30
C THR A 72 33.78 -10.28 -4.49
N ARG A 73 34.06 -11.35 -5.24
CA ARG A 73 35.00 -11.34 -6.38
C ARG A 73 34.49 -10.58 -7.60
N PHE A 74 33.19 -10.31 -7.69
CA PHE A 74 32.57 -9.69 -8.86
C PHE A 74 32.52 -8.16 -8.82
N GLY A 75 32.94 -7.55 -7.71
CA GLY A 75 32.89 -6.10 -7.49
C GLY A 75 31.52 -5.62 -6.98
N ARG A 76 31.51 -4.47 -6.30
CA ARG A 76 30.30 -3.85 -5.73
C ARG A 76 29.91 -2.57 -6.48
N ASP A 77 30.90 -1.73 -6.78
CA ASP A 77 30.69 -0.42 -7.41
C ASP A 77 30.80 -0.51 -8.95
N HIS A 78 29.82 0.06 -9.66
CA HIS A 78 29.80 0.21 -11.12
C HIS A 78 29.76 -1.09 -11.97
N VAL A 79 29.35 -2.23 -11.40
CA VAL A 79 29.16 -3.49 -12.13
C VAL A 79 27.77 -3.52 -12.77
N THR A 80 27.68 -3.88 -14.05
CA THR A 80 26.39 -4.08 -14.74
C THR A 80 25.85 -5.51 -14.51
N PRO A 81 24.52 -5.74 -14.61
CA PRO A 81 23.95 -7.09 -14.48
C PRO A 81 24.63 -8.12 -15.39
N THR A 82 24.84 -7.78 -16.66
CA THR A 82 25.50 -8.67 -17.63
C THR A 82 26.91 -9.05 -17.20
N GLN A 83 27.72 -8.08 -16.74
CA GLN A 83 29.08 -8.35 -16.25
C GLN A 83 29.06 -9.24 -15.00
N TRP A 84 28.09 -9.05 -14.12
CA TRP A 84 27.94 -9.83 -12.91
C TRP A 84 27.57 -11.29 -13.19
N TYR A 85 26.50 -11.55 -13.97
CA TYR A 85 26.10 -12.91 -14.35
C TYR A 85 27.19 -13.63 -15.16
N LYS A 86 27.87 -12.91 -16.06
CA LYS A 86 29.03 -13.43 -16.78
C LYS A 86 30.14 -13.86 -15.83
N GLY A 87 30.45 -13.03 -14.82
CA GLY A 87 31.41 -13.35 -13.78
C GLY A 87 31.07 -14.64 -13.04
N VAL A 88 29.80 -14.81 -12.65
CA VAL A 88 29.31 -16.02 -11.97
C VAL A 88 29.50 -17.27 -12.85
N VAL A 89 29.14 -17.19 -14.14
CA VAL A 89 29.32 -18.29 -15.09
C VAL A 89 30.80 -18.59 -15.34
N GLU A 90 31.65 -17.58 -15.48
CA GLU A 90 33.10 -17.77 -15.59
C GLU A 90 33.69 -18.46 -14.36
N GLU A 91 33.22 -18.15 -13.16
CA GLU A 91 33.72 -18.76 -11.92
C GLU A 91 33.28 -20.23 -11.80
N LEU A 92 32.04 -20.55 -12.20
CA LEU A 92 31.56 -21.92 -12.30
C LEU A 92 32.36 -22.72 -13.34
N TRP A 93 32.57 -22.13 -14.52
CA TRP A 93 33.38 -22.71 -15.59
C TRP A 93 34.82 -23.04 -15.14
N ARG A 94 35.48 -22.10 -14.44
CA ARG A 94 36.81 -22.34 -13.84
C ARG A 94 36.76 -23.42 -12.77
N SER A 95 35.81 -23.33 -11.84
CA SER A 95 35.70 -24.25 -10.70
C SER A 95 35.49 -25.70 -11.11
N PHE A 96 34.72 -25.95 -12.16
CA PHE A 96 34.51 -27.30 -12.68
C PHE A 96 35.58 -27.75 -13.69
N GLY A 97 36.53 -26.89 -14.04
CA GLY A 97 37.67 -27.24 -14.88
C GLY A 97 37.33 -27.42 -16.36
N PHE A 98 36.32 -26.68 -16.86
CA PHE A 98 35.88 -26.79 -18.26
C PHE A 98 36.79 -26.06 -19.25
N ALA A 99 37.80 -25.31 -18.78
CA ALA A 99 38.69 -24.50 -19.60
C ALA A 99 39.37 -25.22 -20.78
N PRO A 100 39.81 -26.48 -20.67
CA PRO A 100 40.40 -27.20 -21.81
C PRO A 100 39.38 -27.61 -22.88
N THR A 101 38.07 -27.56 -22.58
CA THR A 101 37.00 -28.18 -23.39
C THR A 101 35.92 -27.21 -23.85
N LEU A 102 35.88 -26.00 -23.30
CA LEU A 102 34.90 -24.97 -23.62
C LEU A 102 35.58 -23.60 -23.50
N ASP A 103 35.55 -22.82 -24.57
CA ASP A 103 35.86 -21.39 -24.50
C ASP A 103 34.62 -20.63 -24.04
N VAL A 104 34.60 -20.24 -22.75
CA VAL A 104 33.45 -19.55 -22.15
C VAL A 104 33.24 -18.15 -22.73
N GLN A 105 34.29 -17.50 -23.25
CA GLN A 105 34.15 -16.17 -23.86
C GLN A 105 33.43 -16.28 -25.21
N GLU A 106 33.81 -17.28 -26.01
CA GLU A 106 33.14 -17.55 -27.27
C GLU A 106 31.70 -18.01 -27.06
N TRP A 107 31.48 -18.92 -26.10
CA TRP A 107 30.13 -19.40 -25.76
C TRP A 107 29.21 -18.26 -25.26
N TRP A 108 29.73 -17.36 -24.42
CA TRP A 108 28.96 -16.21 -23.95
C TRP A 108 28.56 -15.27 -25.10
N ARG A 109 29.45 -15.09 -26.08
CA ARG A 109 29.18 -14.26 -27.26
C ARG A 109 28.13 -14.89 -28.19
N THR A 110 28.12 -16.22 -28.32
CA THR A 110 27.09 -16.90 -29.14
C THR A 110 25.68 -16.78 -28.54
N GLU A 111 25.57 -16.48 -27.25
CA GLU A 111 24.30 -16.29 -26.54
C GLU A 111 23.95 -14.81 -26.34
N GLU A 112 24.63 -13.84 -26.98
CA GLU A 112 24.54 -12.40 -26.65
C GLU A 112 23.11 -11.80 -26.76
N ASP A 113 22.25 -12.38 -27.61
CA ASP A 113 20.85 -11.98 -27.77
C ASP A 113 19.92 -12.52 -26.64
N VAL A 114 20.44 -13.38 -25.76
CA VAL A 114 19.70 -14.00 -24.65
C VAL A 114 19.93 -13.19 -23.35
N PRO A 115 18.87 -12.93 -22.55
CA PRO A 115 19.02 -12.21 -21.28
C PRO A 115 20.03 -12.89 -20.32
N PRO A 116 20.85 -12.12 -19.56
CA PRO A 116 21.95 -12.68 -18.75
C PRO A 116 21.57 -13.78 -17.75
N LEU A 117 20.37 -13.68 -17.15
CA LEU A 117 19.84 -14.72 -16.26
C LEU A 117 19.57 -16.03 -17.01
N GLN A 118 18.97 -15.92 -18.20
CA GLN A 118 18.68 -17.07 -19.05
C GLN A 118 19.98 -17.69 -19.59
N GLN A 119 20.99 -16.88 -19.93
CA GLN A 119 22.33 -17.38 -20.25
C GLN A 119 22.90 -18.22 -19.11
N MET A 120 22.81 -17.74 -17.86
CA MET A 120 23.24 -18.53 -16.70
C MET A 120 22.43 -19.82 -16.53
N SER A 121 21.12 -19.78 -16.77
CA SER A 121 20.26 -20.99 -16.76
C SER A 121 20.71 -22.00 -17.81
N ASN A 122 20.90 -21.57 -19.06
CA ASN A 122 21.39 -22.40 -20.16
C ASN A 122 22.77 -22.99 -19.84
N PHE A 123 23.66 -22.23 -19.20
CA PHE A 123 24.95 -22.76 -18.75
C PHE A 123 24.79 -23.91 -17.74
N ILE A 124 23.86 -23.79 -16.79
CA ILE A 124 23.60 -24.85 -15.81
C ILE A 124 23.05 -26.10 -16.51
N GLU A 125 22.09 -25.93 -17.40
CA GLU A 125 21.40 -27.04 -18.08
C GLU A 125 22.26 -27.69 -19.17
N ASP A 126 22.68 -26.91 -20.17
CA ASP A 126 23.29 -27.42 -21.41
C ASP A 126 24.79 -27.70 -21.28
N ILE A 127 25.45 -27.10 -20.29
CA ILE A 127 26.89 -27.24 -20.08
C ILE A 127 27.18 -28.02 -18.80
N LEU A 128 26.78 -27.50 -17.65
CA LEU A 128 27.17 -28.06 -16.35
C LEU A 128 26.57 -29.45 -16.13
N LEU A 129 25.25 -29.62 -16.28
CA LEU A 129 24.58 -30.91 -16.09
C LEU A 129 24.95 -31.91 -17.20
N ALA A 130 25.07 -31.44 -18.44
CA ALA A 130 25.38 -32.28 -19.61
C ALA A 130 26.82 -32.80 -19.64
N LYS A 131 27.83 -31.97 -19.27
CA LYS A 131 29.25 -32.39 -19.28
C LYS A 131 29.68 -33.16 -18.04
N LEU A 132 28.86 -33.19 -17.00
CA LEU A 132 29.09 -33.98 -15.77
C LEU A 132 28.00 -35.06 -15.60
N PRO A 133 27.84 -36.00 -16.54
CA PRO A 133 26.80 -37.02 -16.45
C PRO A 133 27.08 -37.96 -15.26
N ASN A 134 26.02 -38.35 -14.55
CA ASN A 134 26.07 -39.26 -13.39
C ASN A 134 26.93 -38.79 -12.19
N GLN A 135 27.44 -37.56 -12.20
CA GLN A 135 28.18 -36.99 -11.07
C GLN A 135 27.26 -36.12 -10.22
N LYS A 136 27.39 -36.21 -8.89
CA LYS A 136 26.70 -35.30 -7.96
C LYS A 136 27.48 -33.99 -7.87
N ILE A 137 26.77 -32.87 -7.97
CA ILE A 137 27.30 -31.52 -8.10
C ILE A 137 26.85 -30.70 -6.89
N VAL A 138 27.80 -30.04 -6.21
CA VAL A 138 27.51 -29.14 -5.09
C VAL A 138 28.12 -27.77 -5.36
N ILE A 139 27.28 -26.73 -5.39
CA ILE A 139 27.70 -25.34 -5.58
C ILE A 139 27.59 -24.62 -4.25
N PHE A 140 28.73 -24.22 -3.70
CA PHE A 140 28.83 -23.39 -2.51
C PHE A 140 28.82 -21.92 -2.92
N ILE A 141 27.93 -21.12 -2.35
CA ILE A 141 27.82 -19.67 -2.57
C ILE A 141 28.16 -18.98 -1.25
N ASP A 142 29.24 -18.20 -1.19
CA ASP A 142 29.70 -17.49 0.01
C ASP A 142 29.51 -15.96 -0.10
N GLU A 143 29.46 -15.30 1.06
CA GLU A 143 29.28 -13.84 1.21
C GLU A 143 28.04 -13.27 0.49
N VAL A 144 26.87 -13.94 0.58
CA VAL A 144 25.63 -13.45 -0.06
C VAL A 144 25.15 -12.09 0.41
N ASP A 145 25.60 -11.62 1.58
CA ASP A 145 25.30 -10.25 2.04
C ASP A 145 25.92 -9.17 1.14
N SER A 146 26.94 -9.50 0.34
CA SER A 146 27.46 -8.59 -0.68
C SER A 146 26.45 -8.29 -1.79
N LEU A 147 25.51 -9.20 -2.05
CA LEU A 147 24.46 -9.02 -3.05
C LEU A 147 23.47 -7.93 -2.65
N LEU A 148 23.28 -7.71 -1.35
CA LEU A 148 22.41 -6.65 -0.82
C LEU A 148 22.96 -5.23 -1.08
N SER A 149 24.24 -5.14 -1.46
CA SER A 149 24.92 -3.86 -1.74
C SER A 149 25.00 -3.49 -3.22
N LEU A 150 24.48 -4.34 -4.12
CA LEU A 150 24.47 -4.07 -5.56
C LEU A 150 23.44 -2.98 -5.90
N SER A 151 23.76 -2.17 -6.90
CA SER A 151 22.89 -1.07 -7.38
C SER A 151 21.74 -1.52 -8.29
N PHE A 152 21.61 -2.83 -8.53
CA PHE A 152 20.56 -3.44 -9.34
C PHE A 152 19.91 -4.64 -8.63
N PRO A 153 18.64 -4.97 -8.95
CA PRO A 153 17.95 -6.10 -8.31
C PRO A 153 18.59 -7.44 -8.67
N VAL A 154 18.71 -8.31 -7.68
CA VAL A 154 19.29 -9.68 -7.81
C VAL A 154 18.30 -10.78 -7.42
N ASP A 155 17.04 -10.43 -7.19
CA ASP A 155 15.97 -11.37 -6.81
C ASP A 155 15.83 -12.52 -7.83
N ASP A 156 16.07 -12.23 -9.10
CA ASP A 156 15.99 -13.21 -10.18
C ASP A 156 17.08 -14.30 -10.09
N PHE A 157 18.25 -13.99 -9.51
CA PHE A 157 19.29 -14.99 -9.24
C PHE A 157 18.81 -16.05 -8.24
N PHE A 158 18.17 -15.61 -7.15
CA PHE A 158 17.53 -16.52 -6.19
C PHE A 158 16.30 -17.21 -6.79
N GLY A 159 15.59 -16.52 -7.70
CA GLY A 159 14.56 -17.11 -8.56
C GLY A 159 15.07 -18.28 -9.38
N LEU A 160 16.26 -18.17 -10.00
CA LEU A 160 16.89 -19.25 -10.76
C LEU A 160 17.32 -20.43 -9.88
N ILE A 161 17.84 -20.17 -8.67
CA ILE A 161 18.14 -21.24 -7.71
C ILE A 161 16.84 -21.98 -7.33
N ARG A 162 15.74 -21.26 -7.10
CA ARG A 162 14.42 -21.85 -6.85
C ARG A 162 13.88 -22.63 -8.05
N PHE A 163 14.08 -22.11 -9.25
CA PHE A 163 13.77 -22.85 -10.48
C PHE A 163 14.52 -24.17 -10.51
N CYS A 164 15.84 -24.18 -10.27
CA CYS A 164 16.63 -25.42 -10.21
C CYS A 164 16.12 -26.40 -9.15
N TYR A 165 15.68 -25.90 -7.99
CA TYR A 165 15.07 -26.72 -6.93
C TYR A 165 13.78 -27.38 -7.41
N ASN A 166 12.87 -26.60 -8.01
CA ASN A 166 11.59 -27.10 -8.49
C ASN A 166 11.74 -28.06 -9.68
N GLN A 167 12.75 -27.86 -10.54
CA GLN A 167 13.02 -28.72 -11.69
C GLN A 167 13.36 -30.16 -11.30
N ARG A 168 13.82 -30.40 -10.07
CA ARG A 168 14.05 -31.77 -9.55
C ARG A 168 12.82 -32.67 -9.62
N ALA A 169 11.61 -32.09 -9.56
CA ALA A 169 10.37 -32.86 -9.63
C ALA A 169 10.06 -33.37 -11.05
N VAL A 170 10.68 -32.80 -12.09
CA VAL A 170 10.32 -33.06 -13.49
C VAL A 170 11.52 -33.46 -14.36
N ASN A 171 12.75 -33.13 -13.95
CA ASN A 171 13.99 -33.50 -14.62
C ASN A 171 14.99 -34.10 -13.62
N ALA A 172 15.23 -35.40 -13.75
CA ALA A 172 16.11 -36.17 -12.87
C ALA A 172 17.58 -35.68 -12.88
N ASP A 173 18.03 -34.96 -13.90
CA ASP A 173 19.37 -34.38 -13.91
C ASP A 173 19.56 -33.30 -12.84
N TYR A 174 18.49 -32.58 -12.48
CA TYR A 174 18.53 -31.55 -11.43
C TYR A 174 18.59 -32.14 -10.02
N GLU A 175 18.21 -33.42 -9.82
CA GLU A 175 18.38 -34.11 -8.52
C GLU A 175 19.85 -34.20 -8.12
N ARG A 176 20.76 -34.15 -9.09
CA ARG A 176 22.21 -34.22 -8.87
C ARG A 176 22.84 -32.87 -8.50
N LEU A 177 22.13 -31.76 -8.66
CA LEU A 177 22.64 -30.40 -8.43
C LEU A 177 22.16 -29.87 -7.08
N THR A 178 23.07 -29.55 -6.16
CA THR A 178 22.75 -29.04 -4.82
C THR A 178 23.41 -27.68 -4.58
N PHE A 179 22.68 -26.72 -4.01
CA PHE A 179 23.21 -25.42 -3.61
C PHE A 179 23.37 -25.31 -2.10
N ALA A 180 24.48 -24.71 -1.66
CA ALA A 180 24.78 -24.42 -0.26
C ALA A 180 25.15 -22.93 -0.11
N ILE A 181 24.30 -22.15 0.56
CA ILE A 181 24.38 -20.68 0.61
C ILE A 181 24.91 -20.22 1.97
N PHE A 182 25.91 -19.32 1.99
CA PHE A 182 26.58 -18.82 3.18
C PHE A 182 26.62 -17.29 3.16
N GLY A 183 26.34 -16.65 4.31
CA GLY A 183 26.45 -15.20 4.44
C GLY A 183 25.87 -14.62 5.74
N VAL A 184 25.78 -13.30 5.79
CA VAL A 184 25.25 -12.53 6.92
C VAL A 184 23.93 -11.84 6.52
N ALA A 185 22.89 -12.65 6.34
CA ALA A 185 21.56 -12.20 5.93
C ALA A 185 20.48 -13.02 6.65
N THR A 186 19.23 -12.62 6.57
CA THR A 186 18.08 -13.50 6.85
C THR A 186 17.51 -14.05 5.54
N PRO A 187 16.73 -15.14 5.56
CA PRO A 187 16.05 -15.64 4.35
C PRO A 187 15.18 -14.59 3.65
N SER A 188 14.60 -13.67 4.43
CA SER A 188 13.80 -12.55 3.92
C SER A 188 14.65 -11.46 3.27
N ASP A 189 15.90 -11.26 3.72
CA ASP A 189 16.80 -10.25 3.15
C ASP A 189 17.28 -10.65 1.74
N LEU A 190 17.30 -11.94 1.41
CA LEU A 190 17.76 -12.43 0.09
C LEU A 190 16.83 -12.00 -1.06
N MET A 191 15.61 -11.52 -0.77
CA MET A 191 14.66 -10.99 -1.76
C MET A 191 14.41 -9.50 -1.46
N GLN A 192 14.80 -8.60 -2.37
CA GLN A 192 14.60 -7.16 -2.22
C GLN A 192 13.13 -6.75 -2.42
N ASP A 193 12.45 -7.37 -3.38
CA ASP A 193 11.01 -7.19 -3.60
C ASP A 193 10.20 -7.99 -2.57
N ARG A 194 9.64 -7.28 -1.59
CA ARG A 194 8.82 -7.87 -0.51
C ARG A 194 7.47 -8.41 -0.99
N GLN A 195 7.07 -8.16 -2.23
CA GLN A 195 5.88 -8.77 -2.84
C GLN A 195 6.17 -10.16 -3.42
N ARG A 196 7.44 -10.54 -3.60
CA ARG A 196 7.86 -11.88 -4.04
C ARG A 196 8.01 -12.84 -2.87
N THR A 197 7.82 -14.14 -3.13
CA THR A 197 7.97 -15.16 -2.09
C THR A 197 9.38 -15.18 -1.51
N PRO A 198 9.55 -15.01 -0.17
CA PRO A 198 10.85 -15.05 0.49
C PRO A 198 11.63 -16.31 0.15
N PHE A 199 12.96 -16.24 0.06
CA PHE A 199 13.79 -17.41 -0.27
C PHE A 199 13.81 -18.41 0.90
N ASN A 200 12.83 -19.32 0.91
CA ASN A 200 12.56 -20.27 1.99
C ASN A 200 12.71 -21.75 1.54
N ILE A 201 13.53 -22.00 0.52
CA ILE A 201 13.77 -23.36 0.01
C ILE A 201 15.08 -23.93 0.56
N GLY A 202 15.05 -25.19 0.98
CA GLY A 202 16.20 -25.90 1.57
C GLY A 202 16.20 -25.94 3.10
N HIS A 203 17.23 -26.57 3.65
CA HIS A 203 17.42 -26.83 5.08
C HIS A 203 18.29 -25.75 5.72
N ALA A 204 17.78 -25.12 6.78
CA ALA A 204 18.50 -24.10 7.55
C ALA A 204 19.51 -24.77 8.49
N ILE A 205 20.79 -24.41 8.37
CA ILE A 205 21.84 -24.92 9.27
C ILE A 205 22.18 -23.82 10.29
N GLU A 206 21.70 -24.00 11.52
CA GLU A 206 22.00 -23.07 12.60
C GLU A 206 23.42 -23.27 13.15
N LEU A 207 24.15 -22.16 13.34
CA LEU A 207 25.46 -22.16 13.98
C LEU A 207 25.36 -21.65 15.42
N ALA A 208 25.67 -22.55 16.36
CA ALA A 208 25.85 -22.22 17.76
C ALA A 208 27.33 -21.92 18.08
N GLY A 209 27.55 -21.28 19.23
CA GLY A 209 28.88 -21.19 19.83
C GLY A 209 29.41 -22.56 20.25
N PHE A 210 30.71 -22.69 20.42
CA PHE A 210 31.36 -23.92 20.83
C PHE A 210 30.90 -24.36 22.22
N SER A 211 30.48 -25.62 22.33
CA SER A 211 30.33 -26.27 23.63
C SER A 211 31.69 -26.70 24.20
N LEU A 212 31.75 -26.94 25.51
CA LEU A 212 32.97 -27.43 26.16
C LEU A 212 33.44 -28.79 25.62
N ILE A 213 32.51 -29.64 25.17
CA ILE A 213 32.82 -30.96 24.60
C ILE A 213 33.40 -30.80 23.19
N GLU A 214 32.82 -29.92 22.36
CA GLU A 214 33.30 -29.70 21.00
C GLU A 214 34.66 -28.95 21.01
N ALA A 215 34.85 -27.99 21.92
CA ALA A 215 36.04 -27.13 21.98
C ALA A 215 37.32 -27.82 22.48
N GLN A 216 37.29 -29.12 22.79
CA GLN A 216 38.45 -29.87 23.28
C GLN A 216 39.73 -29.77 22.41
N PRO A 217 39.67 -29.67 21.07
CA PRO A 217 40.86 -29.40 20.25
C PRO A 217 41.60 -28.12 20.64
N LEU A 218 40.88 -27.10 21.12
CA LEU A 218 41.48 -25.84 21.58
C LEU A 218 42.20 -26.01 22.93
N ALA A 219 41.76 -26.92 23.81
CA ALA A 219 42.45 -27.16 25.08
C ALA A 219 43.91 -27.58 24.89
N LYS A 220 44.19 -28.38 23.84
CA LYS A 220 45.52 -28.88 23.50
C LYS A 220 46.54 -27.79 23.17
N GLY A 221 46.10 -26.58 22.84
CA GLY A 221 47.00 -25.46 22.60
C GLY A 221 47.22 -24.56 23.82
N LEU A 222 46.48 -24.76 24.91
CA LEU A 222 46.60 -24.00 26.16
C LEU A 222 47.64 -24.57 27.13
N VAL A 223 48.41 -25.59 26.69
CA VAL A 223 49.32 -26.40 27.53
C VAL A 223 50.09 -25.54 28.51
N ASN A 224 49.77 -25.73 29.80
CA ASN A 224 50.35 -25.01 30.91
C ASN A 224 50.65 -25.99 32.06
N PRO A 225 51.91 -26.12 32.53
CA PRO A 225 52.25 -26.96 33.67
C PRO A 225 51.63 -26.50 35.01
N LEU A 226 51.02 -25.31 35.07
CA LEU A 226 50.55 -24.65 36.30
C LEU A 226 49.02 -24.56 36.44
N ALA A 227 48.23 -24.98 35.46
CA ALA A 227 46.76 -24.88 35.49
C ALA A 227 46.08 -25.98 34.66
N SER A 228 44.82 -26.31 34.95
CA SER A 228 44.06 -27.28 34.15
C SER A 228 43.60 -26.68 32.82
N GLU A 229 44.02 -27.27 31.70
CA GLU A 229 43.64 -26.86 30.34
C GLU A 229 42.11 -26.80 30.16
N ASN A 230 41.40 -27.79 30.72
CA ASN A 230 39.95 -27.85 30.68
C ASN A 230 39.27 -26.80 31.56
N ALA A 231 39.88 -26.43 32.70
CA ALA A 231 39.35 -25.38 33.56
C ALA A 231 39.51 -24.01 32.90
N LEU A 232 40.68 -23.74 32.28
CA LEU A 232 40.92 -22.52 31.51
C LEU A 232 39.95 -22.42 30.32
N LEU A 233 39.79 -23.49 29.54
CA LEU A 233 38.87 -23.51 28.41
C LEU A 233 37.42 -23.26 28.86
N LYS A 234 36.98 -23.85 29.98
CA LYS A 234 35.64 -23.60 30.53
C LYS A 234 35.41 -22.12 30.86
N GLU A 235 36.38 -21.46 31.49
CA GLU A 235 36.29 -20.03 31.82
C GLU A 235 36.35 -19.14 30.56
N ILE A 236 37.20 -19.48 29.59
CA ILE A 236 37.27 -18.80 28.28
C ILE A 236 35.91 -18.89 27.57
N LEU A 237 35.29 -20.07 27.53
CA LEU A 237 33.95 -20.24 26.97
C LEU A 237 32.89 -19.46 27.75
N GLY A 238 33.02 -19.37 29.09
CA GLY A 238 32.14 -18.55 29.93
C GLY A 238 32.20 -17.05 29.61
N TRP A 239 33.37 -16.52 29.26
CA TRP A 239 33.53 -15.13 28.84
C TRP A 239 33.08 -14.87 27.41
N THR A 240 33.34 -15.81 26.50
CA THR A 240 33.13 -15.65 25.05
C THR A 240 31.80 -16.19 24.54
N GLY A 241 31.06 -16.94 25.37
CA GLY A 241 29.83 -17.65 24.98
C GLY A 241 30.09 -18.73 23.91
N GLY A 242 31.33 -19.19 23.78
CA GLY A 242 31.75 -20.09 22.70
C GLY A 242 31.79 -19.45 21.31
N GLN A 243 31.74 -18.12 21.18
CA GLN A 243 31.82 -17.46 19.88
C GLN A 243 33.20 -17.76 19.23
N PRO A 244 33.25 -18.38 18.03
CA PRO A 244 34.48 -18.98 17.51
C PRO A 244 35.71 -18.08 17.44
N PHE A 245 35.53 -16.84 16.98
CA PHE A 245 36.62 -15.87 16.84
C PHE A 245 37.16 -15.39 18.19
N LEU A 246 36.27 -15.00 19.11
CA LEU A 246 36.61 -14.54 20.46
C LEU A 246 37.20 -15.66 21.29
N THR A 247 36.67 -16.89 21.19
CA THR A 247 37.24 -18.05 21.87
C THR A 247 38.68 -18.29 21.42
N GLN A 248 38.98 -18.27 20.12
CA GLN A 248 40.36 -18.41 19.63
C GLN A 248 41.24 -17.19 19.96
N LYS A 249 40.71 -15.96 19.87
CA LYS A 249 41.40 -14.72 20.25
C LYS A 249 41.83 -14.76 21.71
N LEU A 250 40.92 -15.14 22.60
CA LEU A 250 41.20 -15.25 24.02
C LEU A 250 42.16 -16.42 24.32
N CYS A 251 42.02 -17.58 23.66
CA CYS A 251 43.00 -18.67 23.80
C CYS A 251 44.42 -18.21 23.42
N ARG A 252 44.56 -17.48 22.31
CA ARG A 252 45.85 -16.93 21.87
C ARG A 252 46.42 -15.92 22.86
N LEU A 253 45.59 -15.02 23.39
CA LEU A 253 45.99 -14.05 24.43
C LEU A 253 46.43 -14.75 25.73
N MET A 254 45.73 -15.82 26.12
CA MET A 254 46.09 -16.63 27.28
C MET A 254 47.46 -17.30 27.09
N VAL A 255 47.75 -17.90 25.92
CA VAL A 255 49.08 -18.46 25.63
C VAL A 255 50.18 -17.39 25.70
N GLY A 256 49.93 -16.20 25.15
CA GLY A 256 50.85 -15.08 25.27
C GLY A 256 51.12 -14.68 26.72
N SER A 257 50.06 -14.57 27.53
CA SER A 257 50.18 -14.24 28.96
C SER A 257 50.91 -15.34 29.74
N ILE A 258 50.63 -16.62 29.48
CA ILE A 258 51.32 -17.77 30.09
C ILE A 258 52.83 -17.68 29.82
N ALA A 259 53.21 -17.42 28.57
CA ALA A 259 54.62 -17.30 28.18
C ALA A 259 55.32 -16.15 28.92
N THR A 260 54.70 -14.98 29.05
CA THR A 260 55.25 -13.85 29.79
C THR A 260 55.40 -14.14 31.28
N THR A 261 54.41 -14.78 31.92
CA THR A 261 54.46 -15.12 33.36
C THR A 261 55.54 -16.15 33.68
N ILE A 262 55.76 -17.14 32.80
CA ILE A 262 56.86 -18.11 32.92
C ILE A 262 58.22 -17.41 32.77
N GLN A 263 58.34 -16.44 31.85
CA GLN A 263 59.58 -15.71 31.60
C GLN A 263 59.94 -14.74 32.75
N GLU A 264 58.95 -14.22 33.48
CA GLU A 264 59.12 -13.34 34.65
C GLU A 264 59.36 -14.10 35.99
N ASN A 265 59.49 -15.43 35.98
CA ASN A 265 59.78 -16.26 37.16
C ASN A 265 58.77 -16.12 38.33
N ARG A 266 57.53 -15.70 38.04
CA ARG A 266 56.45 -15.59 39.04
C ARG A 266 55.85 -16.99 39.30
N ASN A 267 56.49 -17.76 40.18
CA ASN A 267 56.23 -19.19 40.41
C ASN A 267 54.99 -19.56 41.26
N HIS A 268 53.92 -18.77 41.31
CA HIS A 268 52.70 -19.15 42.05
C HIS A 268 51.42 -18.69 41.34
N ILE A 269 50.76 -19.63 40.68
CA ILE A 269 49.31 -19.56 40.40
C ILE A 269 48.69 -20.71 41.21
N PRO A 270 47.88 -20.44 42.25
CA PRO A 270 47.21 -21.49 43.00
C PRO A 270 46.22 -22.28 42.10
N MET A 271 46.24 -23.61 42.16
CA MET A 271 45.16 -24.42 41.54
C MET A 271 43.80 -23.92 42.04
N GLY A 272 42.88 -23.62 41.12
CA GLY A 272 41.58 -23.02 41.44
C GLY A 272 41.46 -21.51 41.20
N SER A 273 42.52 -20.81 40.77
CA SER A 273 42.48 -19.38 40.42
C SER A 273 42.33 -19.09 38.91
N GLU A 274 42.00 -20.10 38.10
CA GLU A 274 41.87 -19.98 36.64
C GLU A 274 40.87 -18.90 36.21
N ALA A 275 39.73 -18.79 36.89
CA ALA A 275 38.69 -17.80 36.60
C ALA A 275 39.19 -16.35 36.79
N ALA A 276 39.88 -16.09 37.91
CA ALA A 276 40.43 -14.77 38.20
C ALA A 276 41.53 -14.36 37.20
N TRP A 277 42.27 -15.33 36.69
CA TRP A 277 43.31 -15.06 35.69
C TRP A 277 42.73 -14.76 34.32
N VAL A 278 41.79 -15.58 33.83
CA VAL A 278 41.09 -15.31 32.57
C VAL A 278 40.40 -13.94 32.64
N GLU A 279 39.76 -13.61 33.76
CA GLU A 279 39.18 -12.28 33.98
C GLU A 279 40.23 -11.17 33.90
N SER A 280 41.40 -11.33 34.52
CA SER A 280 42.49 -10.34 34.47
C SER A 280 42.98 -10.09 33.04
N VAL A 281 43.12 -11.15 32.23
CA VAL A 281 43.52 -11.04 30.81
C VAL A 281 42.41 -10.38 30.00
N VAL A 282 41.15 -10.77 30.18
CA VAL A 282 40.01 -10.14 29.50
C VAL A 282 39.92 -8.66 29.84
N ARG A 283 40.04 -8.28 31.12
CA ARG A 283 39.99 -6.88 31.54
C ARG A 283 41.11 -6.04 30.92
N SER A 284 42.35 -6.51 31.00
CA SER A 284 43.52 -5.73 30.57
C SER A 284 43.74 -5.70 29.05
N ARG A 285 43.38 -6.79 28.34
CA ARG A 285 43.66 -6.96 26.91
C ARG A 285 42.45 -6.82 26.00
N ILE A 286 41.23 -6.94 26.52
CA ILE A 286 40.00 -6.88 25.72
C ILE A 286 39.12 -5.70 26.14
N LEU A 287 38.84 -5.51 27.43
CA LEU A 287 37.85 -4.51 27.88
C LEU A 287 38.43 -3.10 28.04
N GLN A 288 39.60 -2.98 28.66
CA GLN A 288 40.26 -1.68 28.85
C GLN A 288 40.67 -1.12 27.48
N ASN A 289 40.29 0.12 27.16
CA ASN A 289 40.61 0.75 25.87
C ASN A 289 40.32 -0.15 24.65
N TRP A 290 39.21 -0.90 24.70
CA TRP A 290 38.90 -1.92 23.70
C TRP A 290 38.92 -1.38 22.27
N GLU A 291 38.49 -0.14 22.05
CA GLU A 291 38.47 0.49 20.72
C GLU A 291 39.86 0.57 20.07
N THR A 292 40.93 0.71 20.85
CA THR A 292 42.30 0.75 20.32
C THR A 292 43.01 -0.60 20.38
N GLN A 293 42.52 -1.54 21.19
CA GLN A 293 43.09 -2.88 21.36
C GLN A 293 42.43 -3.97 20.50
N ASP A 294 41.32 -3.67 19.82
CA ASP A 294 40.55 -4.64 19.03
C ASP A 294 41.24 -5.01 17.71
N GLU A 295 42.36 -5.73 17.80
CA GLU A 295 43.12 -6.23 16.65
C GLU A 295 43.25 -7.76 16.72
N PRO A 296 42.92 -8.51 15.65
CA PRO A 296 42.13 -8.06 14.51
C PRO A 296 40.72 -7.62 14.92
N GLU A 297 40.12 -6.73 14.12
CA GLU A 297 38.82 -6.08 14.39
C GLU A 297 37.66 -7.08 14.51
N HIS A 298 36.82 -6.85 15.50
CA HIS A 298 35.56 -7.57 15.70
C HIS A 298 34.55 -6.73 16.49
N LEU A 299 34.96 -6.24 17.65
CA LEU A 299 34.15 -5.33 18.47
C LEU A 299 33.93 -3.99 17.73
N ARG A 300 34.95 -3.46 17.04
CA ARG A 300 34.79 -2.25 16.21
C ARG A 300 33.78 -2.47 15.09
N THR A 301 33.81 -3.63 14.44
CA THR A 301 32.85 -3.99 13.38
C THR A 301 31.41 -4.06 13.91
N ILE A 302 31.20 -4.62 15.12
CA ILE A 302 29.88 -4.62 15.76
C ILE A 302 29.44 -3.18 16.07
N ARG A 303 30.34 -2.36 16.64
CA ARG A 303 30.07 -0.95 16.93
C ARG A 303 29.63 -0.20 15.69
N ASP A 304 30.44 -0.22 14.65
CA ASP A 304 30.22 0.53 13.41
C ASP A 304 28.88 0.13 12.79
N ARG A 305 28.57 -1.18 12.75
CA ARG A 305 27.26 -1.68 12.31
C ARG A 305 26.07 -1.12 13.11
N LEU A 306 26.22 -0.87 14.41
CA LEU A 306 25.16 -0.32 15.25
C LEU A 306 25.02 1.21 15.14
N VAL A 307 26.10 1.93 14.81
CA VAL A 307 26.14 3.41 14.86
C VAL A 307 26.21 4.11 13.49
N ASP A 308 26.58 3.40 12.42
CA ASP A 308 26.82 4.00 11.09
C ASP A 308 25.56 4.68 10.51
N ASN A 309 24.37 4.15 10.80
CA ASN A 309 23.10 4.72 10.34
C ASN A 309 22.39 5.51 11.45
N LYS A 310 22.64 6.82 11.53
CA LYS A 310 22.03 7.72 12.53
C LYS A 310 20.50 7.67 12.58
N GLN A 311 19.81 7.38 11.46
CA GLN A 311 18.34 7.31 11.42
C GLN A 311 17.77 6.01 12.02
N ARG A 312 18.57 4.93 12.05
CA ARG A 312 18.21 3.63 12.64
C ARG A 312 18.82 3.40 14.01
N MET A 313 19.91 4.12 14.33
CA MET A 313 20.67 3.99 15.57
C MET A 313 19.77 4.13 16.82
N GLY A 314 18.87 5.12 16.84
CA GLY A 314 17.93 5.32 17.97
C GLY A 314 17.02 4.11 18.22
N ARG A 315 16.50 3.51 17.15
CA ARG A 315 15.64 2.32 17.22
C ARG A 315 16.39 1.06 17.63
N VAL A 316 17.54 0.79 17.00
CA VAL A 316 18.36 -0.41 17.27
C VAL A 316 18.91 -0.38 18.70
N LEU A 317 19.48 0.76 19.13
CA LEU A 317 20.03 0.90 20.47
C LEU A 317 18.95 0.94 21.55
N GLY A 318 17.75 1.44 21.26
CA GLY A 318 16.64 1.41 22.20
C GLY A 318 16.10 0.00 22.46
N VAL A 319 16.00 -0.86 21.43
CA VAL A 319 15.69 -2.30 21.62
C VAL A 319 16.81 -2.98 22.44
N TYR A 320 18.08 -2.68 22.14
CA TYR A 320 19.20 -3.25 22.89
C TYR A 320 19.26 -2.76 24.35
N GLN A 321 18.85 -1.51 24.61
CA GLN A 321 18.74 -0.97 25.97
C GLN A 321 17.76 -1.79 26.81
N ARG A 322 16.59 -2.16 26.25
CA ARG A 322 15.60 -3.03 26.93
C ARG A 322 16.17 -4.41 27.25
N ILE A 323 16.96 -4.99 26.35
CA ILE A 323 17.65 -6.28 26.59
C ILE A 323 18.66 -6.15 27.75
N LEU A 324 19.36 -5.02 27.86
CA LEU A 324 20.30 -4.77 28.97
C LEU A 324 19.60 -4.52 30.30
N ASP A 325 18.42 -3.89 30.27
CA ASP A 325 17.59 -3.59 31.44
C ASP A 325 16.85 -4.84 31.98
N GLN A 326 17.08 -6.01 31.38
CA GLN A 326 16.53 -7.34 31.72
C GLN A 326 15.03 -7.50 31.44
N ASP A 327 14.50 -6.76 30.48
CA ASP A 327 13.16 -7.04 29.95
C ASP A 327 13.18 -8.32 29.09
N ASP A 328 12.15 -9.16 29.23
CA ASP A 328 11.93 -10.32 28.35
C ASP A 328 11.51 -9.83 26.95
N VAL A 329 12.48 -9.42 26.13
CA VAL A 329 12.24 -8.99 24.74
C VAL A 329 11.99 -10.20 23.85
N ALA A 330 10.71 -10.47 23.56
CA ALA A 330 10.29 -11.52 22.65
C ALA A 330 10.86 -11.33 21.24
N VAL A 331 11.16 -12.44 20.57
CA VAL A 331 11.58 -12.45 19.17
C VAL A 331 10.36 -12.21 18.28
N GLU A 332 10.31 -11.04 17.66
CA GLU A 332 9.21 -10.57 16.79
C GLU A 332 9.68 -10.33 15.35
N ASP A 333 10.95 -10.63 15.06
CA ASP A 333 11.61 -10.49 13.74
C ASP A 333 11.44 -9.10 13.10
N THR A 334 11.39 -8.05 13.93
CA THR A 334 11.41 -6.66 13.46
C THR A 334 12.74 -6.33 12.76
N PRO A 335 12.79 -5.33 11.86
CA PRO A 335 14.04 -4.91 11.21
C PRO A 335 15.16 -4.58 12.20
N GLU A 336 14.82 -3.96 13.33
CA GLU A 336 15.75 -3.58 14.41
C GLU A 336 16.29 -4.81 15.15
N GLN A 337 15.42 -5.76 15.49
CA GLN A 337 15.82 -7.02 16.13
C GLN A 337 16.67 -7.87 15.19
N THR A 338 16.34 -7.88 13.90
CA THR A 338 17.10 -8.57 12.86
C THR A 338 18.51 -7.99 12.75
N GLU A 339 18.64 -6.67 12.74
CA GLU A 339 19.95 -6.02 12.68
C GLU A 339 20.80 -6.30 13.93
N LEU A 340 20.20 -6.29 15.13
CA LEU A 340 20.88 -6.70 16.36
C LEU A 340 21.38 -8.16 16.29
N GLN A 341 20.57 -9.07 15.75
CA GLN A 341 20.96 -10.47 15.61
C GLN A 341 22.08 -10.67 14.57
N LEU A 342 21.99 -9.99 13.43
CA LEU A 342 23.00 -10.05 12.36
C LEU A 342 24.33 -9.41 12.77
N SER A 343 24.32 -8.42 13.66
CA SER A 343 25.53 -7.89 14.30
C SER A 343 26.27 -8.96 15.12
N GLY A 344 25.56 -9.99 15.57
CA GLY A 344 26.10 -11.04 16.45
C GLY A 344 26.16 -10.64 17.93
N LEU A 345 25.69 -9.44 18.28
CA LEU A 345 25.62 -8.95 19.66
C LEU A 345 24.61 -9.75 20.50
N VAL A 346 23.44 -10.05 19.92
CA VAL A 346 22.34 -10.77 20.58
C VAL A 346 22.06 -12.12 19.91
N GLY A 347 21.51 -13.06 20.68
CA GLY A 347 21.08 -14.38 20.22
C GLY A 347 19.67 -14.70 20.69
N LYS A 348 19.03 -15.66 20.02
CA LYS A 348 17.73 -16.19 20.40
C LYS A 348 17.92 -17.29 21.45
N HIS A 349 17.29 -17.18 22.62
CA HIS A 349 17.27 -18.23 23.63
C HIS A 349 15.85 -18.35 24.21
N ASN A 350 15.20 -19.51 24.03
CA ASN A 350 13.82 -19.76 24.47
C ASN A 350 12.80 -18.71 24.01
N GLY A 351 12.94 -18.18 22.79
CA GLY A 351 12.02 -17.18 22.23
C GLY A 351 12.28 -15.74 22.69
N ILE A 352 13.35 -15.50 23.46
CA ILE A 352 13.74 -14.18 23.98
C ILE A 352 15.12 -13.80 23.44
N LEU A 353 15.34 -12.52 23.19
CA LEU A 353 16.64 -11.98 22.79
C LEU A 353 17.54 -11.76 24.02
N THR A 354 18.75 -12.33 24.00
CA THR A 354 19.74 -12.16 25.07
C THR A 354 21.12 -11.80 24.50
N VAL A 355 21.91 -11.05 25.27
CA VAL A 355 23.29 -10.72 24.89
C VAL A 355 24.12 -12.01 24.84
N ARG A 356 24.80 -12.28 23.72
CA ARG A 356 25.41 -13.59 23.48
C ARG A 356 26.52 -13.97 24.45
N ASN A 357 27.26 -13.00 24.99
CA ASN A 357 28.36 -13.27 25.92
C ASN A 357 28.71 -12.09 26.83
N ARG A 358 29.54 -12.39 27.85
CA ARG A 358 29.96 -11.41 28.87
C ARG A 358 30.86 -10.31 28.31
N ILE A 359 31.72 -10.60 27.34
CA ILE A 359 32.57 -9.58 26.71
C ILE A 359 31.70 -8.51 26.06
N TYR A 360 30.72 -8.93 25.25
CA TYR A 360 29.77 -8.02 24.62
C TYR A 360 28.98 -7.19 25.63
N GLN A 361 28.46 -7.83 26.68
CA GLN A 361 27.72 -7.15 27.74
C GLN A 361 28.57 -6.10 28.48
N ASN A 362 29.89 -6.31 28.60
CA ASN A 362 30.81 -5.36 29.23
C ASN A 362 31.25 -4.24 28.30
N VAL A 363 31.38 -4.50 26.99
CA VAL A 363 31.78 -3.53 25.98
C VAL A 363 30.60 -2.63 25.58
N PHE A 364 29.52 -3.24 25.11
CA PHE A 364 28.27 -2.58 24.75
C PHE A 364 27.35 -2.56 25.98
N ASN A 365 27.82 -1.92 27.04
CA ASN A 365 27.11 -1.83 28.31
C ASN A 365 26.13 -0.64 28.34
N THR A 366 25.34 -0.53 29.41
CA THR A 366 24.37 0.55 29.58
C THR A 366 24.99 1.96 29.45
N PRO A 367 26.15 2.27 30.06
CA PRO A 367 26.84 3.54 29.82
C PRO A 367 27.17 3.83 28.34
N TRP A 368 27.65 2.83 27.60
CA TRP A 368 27.95 2.98 26.18
C TRP A 368 26.68 3.26 25.36
N VAL A 369 25.61 2.50 25.62
CA VAL A 369 24.31 2.68 24.93
C VAL A 369 23.73 4.06 25.21
N ARG A 370 23.72 4.50 26.48
CA ARG A 370 23.22 5.82 26.87
C ARG A 370 23.95 6.94 26.14
N ARG A 371 25.30 6.91 26.12
CA ARG A 371 26.10 7.93 25.42
C ARG A 371 25.72 8.07 23.95
N ASN A 372 25.54 6.95 23.24
CA ASN A 372 25.18 6.98 21.81
C ASN A 372 23.71 7.38 21.58
N LEU A 373 22.80 7.06 22.49
CA LEU A 373 21.41 7.52 22.43
C LEU A 373 21.29 9.03 22.73
N ASP A 374 22.13 9.56 23.61
CA ASP A 374 22.15 10.98 23.95
C ASP A 374 22.55 11.87 22.75
N ASP A 375 23.34 11.33 21.83
CA ASP A 375 23.74 12.00 20.57
C ASP A 375 22.58 12.15 19.56
N VAL A 376 21.51 11.35 19.70
CA VAL A 376 20.35 11.37 18.79
C VAL A 376 19.07 11.89 19.41
N ARG A 377 18.93 11.83 20.74
CA ARG A 377 17.76 12.36 21.46
C ARG A 377 17.75 13.90 21.40
N PRO A 378 16.69 14.54 20.86
CA PRO A 378 16.58 16.00 20.89
C PRO A 378 16.39 16.57 22.30
N TYR A 379 16.11 15.70 23.29
CA TYR A 379 15.84 16.04 24.69
C TYR A 379 16.85 15.45 25.68
N SER A 380 18.02 14.99 25.21
CA SER A 380 19.01 14.25 26.04
C SER A 380 19.41 14.99 27.31
N GLN A 381 19.70 16.30 27.24
CA GLN A 381 20.12 17.09 28.41
C GLN A 381 19.03 17.16 29.50
N ALA A 382 17.78 17.36 29.08
CA ALA A 382 16.64 17.47 29.98
C ALA A 382 16.31 16.12 30.63
N PHE A 383 16.38 15.05 29.83
CA PHE A 383 16.19 13.68 30.28
C PHE A 383 17.26 13.24 31.28
N THR A 384 18.55 13.45 30.98
CA THR A 384 19.64 13.07 31.88
C THR A 384 19.53 13.81 33.22
N ALA A 385 19.26 15.11 33.21
CA ALA A 385 19.07 15.88 34.43
C ALA A 385 17.84 15.41 35.24
N TRP A 386 16.77 14.99 34.58
CA TRP A 386 15.59 14.43 35.25
C TRP A 386 15.88 13.06 35.86
N VAL A 387 16.58 12.19 35.15
CA VAL A 387 16.99 10.87 35.65
C VAL A 387 17.96 11.00 36.84
N GLU A 388 18.93 11.92 36.76
CA GLU A 388 19.86 12.23 37.86
C GLU A 388 19.16 12.78 39.12
N SER A 389 17.95 13.33 38.95
CA SER A 389 17.11 13.79 40.06
C SER A 389 16.24 12.69 40.70
N ASP A 390 16.50 11.42 40.38
CA ASP A 390 15.63 10.29 40.72
C ASP A 390 14.17 10.51 40.27
N GLN A 391 14.00 11.14 39.10
CA GLN A 391 12.71 11.42 38.47
C GLN A 391 11.83 12.41 39.25
N GLN A 392 12.40 13.20 40.16
CA GLN A 392 11.66 14.11 41.04
C GLN A 392 11.64 15.57 40.54
N ASP A 393 12.65 16.02 39.78
CA ASP A 393 12.76 17.41 39.34
C ASP A 393 11.88 17.69 38.11
N THR A 394 10.63 18.07 38.38
CA THR A 394 9.63 18.40 37.35
C THR A 394 9.99 19.61 36.47
N SER A 395 10.98 20.43 36.86
CA SER A 395 11.46 21.57 36.06
C SER A 395 12.29 21.14 34.86
N ARG A 396 12.76 19.89 34.85
CA ARG A 396 13.52 19.28 33.74
C ARG A 396 12.61 18.63 32.69
N LEU A 397 11.33 18.50 32.99
CA LEU A 397 10.34 17.98 32.05
C LEU A 397 10.09 18.99 30.92
N LEU A 398 9.82 18.49 29.72
CA LEU A 398 9.65 19.32 28.54
C LEU A 398 8.30 20.05 28.53
N ARG A 399 8.24 21.21 27.87
CA ARG A 399 7.05 22.05 27.72
C ARG A 399 6.90 22.58 26.30
N GLY A 400 5.67 22.86 25.88
CA GLY A 400 5.37 23.52 24.62
C GLY A 400 6.05 22.90 23.39
N GLN A 401 6.79 23.70 22.61
CA GLN A 401 7.38 23.24 21.35
C GLN A 401 8.45 22.16 21.54
N ALA A 402 9.26 22.23 22.60
CA ALA A 402 10.30 21.24 22.87
C ALA A 402 9.70 19.85 23.15
N LEU A 403 8.54 19.80 23.83
CA LEU A 403 7.78 18.57 24.04
C LEU A 403 7.18 18.05 22.72
N LYS A 404 6.61 18.92 21.89
CA LYS A 404 6.06 18.53 20.58
C LYS A 404 7.12 17.95 19.65
N ASP A 405 8.31 18.56 19.61
CA ASP A 405 9.43 18.08 18.81
C ASP A 405 9.95 16.73 19.34
N ALA A 406 9.98 16.56 20.67
CA ALA A 406 10.35 15.30 21.31
C ALA A 406 9.35 14.16 21.05
N LEU A 407 8.04 14.42 21.12
CA LEU A 407 6.97 13.45 20.83
C LEU A 407 6.95 13.06 19.35
N LYS A 408 7.18 14.03 18.45
CA LYS A 408 7.30 13.76 17.03
C LYS A 408 8.51 12.88 16.73
N TRP A 409 9.66 13.17 17.32
CA TRP A 409 10.85 12.34 17.17
C TRP A 409 10.61 10.93 17.73
N SER A 410 10.08 10.81 18.95
CA SER A 410 9.86 9.53 19.63
C SER A 410 8.84 8.62 18.95
N SER A 411 7.86 9.19 18.23
CA SER A 411 6.84 8.41 17.49
C SER A 411 7.40 7.41 16.47
N SER A 412 8.63 7.61 16.03
CA SER A 412 9.34 6.77 15.06
C SER A 412 10.48 5.94 15.67
N GLN A 413 10.62 5.96 17.01
CA GLN A 413 11.71 5.33 17.74
C GLN A 413 11.19 4.23 18.67
N SER A 414 12.00 3.20 18.92
CA SER A 414 11.72 2.13 19.90
C SER A 414 12.50 2.45 21.18
N LEU A 415 11.90 3.22 22.09
CA LEU A 415 12.59 3.76 23.27
C LEU A 415 12.42 2.89 24.53
N SER A 416 13.16 3.23 25.60
CA SER A 416 13.02 2.57 26.91
C SER A 416 11.77 3.04 27.65
N ASP A 417 11.29 2.25 28.61
CA ASP A 417 10.16 2.64 29.47
C ASP A 417 10.40 3.95 30.22
N LEU A 418 11.66 4.24 30.55
CA LEU A 418 12.05 5.46 31.22
C LEU A 418 11.93 6.69 30.31
N ASP A 419 12.22 6.57 29.01
CA ASP A 419 11.98 7.62 28.02
C ASP A 419 10.48 7.89 27.87
N TYR A 420 9.66 6.84 27.77
CA TYR A 420 8.21 6.99 27.68
C TYR A 420 7.64 7.64 28.95
N LYS A 421 8.16 7.27 30.11
CA LYS A 421 7.79 7.90 31.38
C LYS A 421 8.16 9.38 31.40
N PHE A 422 9.38 9.76 30.99
CA PHE A 422 9.79 11.16 30.92
C PHE A 422 8.90 12.00 29.99
N LEU A 423 8.54 11.47 28.83
CA LEU A 423 7.65 12.15 27.88
C LEU A 423 6.23 12.27 28.43
N THR A 424 5.70 11.20 29.03
CA THR A 424 4.38 11.19 29.66
C THR A 424 4.30 12.17 30.82
N ASP A 425 5.30 12.16 31.71
CA ASP A 425 5.39 13.09 32.84
C ASP A 425 5.54 14.54 32.32
N SER A 426 6.23 14.74 31.20
CA SER A 426 6.32 16.04 30.52
C SER A 426 4.97 16.52 29.97
N GLU A 427 4.19 15.64 29.34
CA GLU A 427 2.82 15.95 28.89
C GLU A 427 1.87 16.27 30.04
N VAL A 428 1.95 15.52 31.14
CA VAL A 428 1.14 15.77 32.34
C VAL A 428 1.47 17.13 32.94
N ALA A 429 2.75 17.46 33.04
CA ALA A 429 3.18 18.69 33.67
C ALA A 429 2.97 19.93 32.76
N ASP A 430 3.05 19.80 31.42
CA ASP A 430 2.65 20.84 30.46
C ASP A 430 1.16 21.18 30.61
N ARG A 431 0.31 20.14 30.72
CA ARG A 431 -1.13 20.29 30.95
C ARG A 431 -1.45 20.96 32.30
N GLN A 432 -0.74 20.58 33.36
CA GLN A 432 -0.93 21.19 34.68
C GLN A 432 -0.52 22.66 34.70
N GLU A 433 0.55 23.02 34.00
CA GLU A 433 1.03 24.40 33.90
C GLU A 433 0.06 25.26 33.08
N GLU A 434 -0.48 24.74 31.98
CA GLU A 434 -1.57 25.40 31.23
C GLU A 434 -2.82 25.61 32.10
N GLU A 435 -3.22 24.61 32.88
CA GLU A 435 -4.34 24.73 33.81
C GLU A 435 -4.07 25.76 34.92
N GLN A 436 -2.86 25.78 35.47
CA GLN A 436 -2.47 26.75 36.50
C GLN A 436 -2.37 28.15 35.92
N ALA A 437 -1.85 28.33 34.70
CA ALA A 437 -1.84 29.60 34.00
C ALA A 437 -3.26 30.10 33.72
N LEU A 438 -4.17 29.19 33.34
CA LEU A 438 -5.58 29.49 33.17
C LEU A 438 -6.25 29.87 34.50
N LYS A 439 -5.99 29.14 35.58
CA LYS A 439 -6.49 29.44 36.93
C LYS A 439 -5.91 30.77 37.46
N ALA A 440 -4.63 31.04 37.26
CA ALA A 440 -3.99 32.28 37.65
C ALA A 440 -4.50 33.47 36.82
N SER A 441 -4.75 33.27 35.52
CA SER A 441 -5.42 34.28 34.68
C SER A 441 -6.84 34.56 35.16
N ARG A 442 -7.61 33.52 35.53
CA ARG A 442 -8.94 33.66 36.11
C ARG A 442 -8.91 34.33 37.49
N ILE A 443 -7.94 34.00 38.35
CA ILE A 443 -7.76 34.64 39.66
C ILE A 443 -7.35 36.10 39.49
N ARG A 444 -6.42 36.42 38.59
CA ARG A 444 -6.06 37.82 38.26
C ARG A 444 -7.25 38.59 37.69
N GLU A 445 -8.09 37.95 36.88
CA GLU A 445 -9.32 38.56 36.38
C GLU A 445 -10.32 38.82 37.51
N VAL A 446 -10.49 37.86 38.43
CA VAL A 446 -11.37 38.00 39.60
C VAL A 446 -10.83 39.04 40.59
N GLU A 447 -9.53 39.06 40.88
CA GLU A 447 -8.88 40.07 41.71
C GLU A 447 -8.97 41.46 41.06
N ALA A 448 -8.74 41.57 39.76
CA ALA A 448 -8.92 42.84 39.03
C ALA A 448 -10.39 43.30 39.05
N ARG A 449 -11.36 42.37 38.96
CA ARG A 449 -12.79 42.68 39.13
C ARG A 449 -13.11 43.12 40.56
N LEU A 450 -12.60 42.41 41.58
CA LEU A 450 -12.82 42.73 42.99
C LEU A 450 -12.20 44.08 43.36
N ASP A 451 -11.01 44.38 42.84
CA ASP A 451 -10.30 45.63 43.08
C ASP A 451 -10.96 46.81 42.34
N ALA A 452 -11.50 46.57 41.14
CA ALA A 452 -12.35 47.53 40.42
C ALA A 452 -13.69 47.77 41.13
N GLU A 453 -14.28 46.73 41.73
CA GLU A 453 -15.54 46.79 42.47
C GLU A 453 -15.36 47.47 43.83
N GLN A 454 -14.28 47.19 44.56
CA GLN A 454 -13.89 47.90 45.79
C GLN A 454 -13.56 49.36 45.51
N LYS A 455 -12.86 49.66 44.42
CA LYS A 455 -12.67 51.05 43.97
C LYS A 455 -14.00 51.70 43.62
N ARG A 456 -14.94 50.99 42.98
CA ARG A 456 -16.30 51.51 42.71
C ARG A 456 -17.06 51.81 44.01
N LEU A 457 -17.05 50.92 44.99
CA LEU A 457 -17.70 51.09 46.29
C LEU A 457 -17.05 52.18 47.14
N ALA A 458 -15.71 52.25 47.18
CA ALA A 458 -14.97 53.33 47.85
C ALA A 458 -15.24 54.69 47.19
N THR A 459 -15.37 54.71 45.86
CA THR A 459 -15.72 55.93 45.11
C THR A 459 -17.18 56.31 45.34
N GLN A 460 -18.11 55.34 45.41
CA GLN A 460 -19.52 55.58 45.74
C GLN A 460 -19.72 56.08 47.18
N LEU A 461 -18.98 55.54 48.15
CA LEU A 461 -19.02 55.98 49.54
C LEU A 461 -18.36 57.36 49.74
N LYS A 462 -17.27 57.67 49.00
CA LYS A 462 -16.71 59.04 48.95
C LYS A 462 -17.69 60.02 48.32
N ASN A 463 -18.32 59.66 47.21
CA ASN A 463 -19.24 60.55 46.49
C ASN A 463 -20.56 60.78 47.25
N ASN A 464 -21.05 59.80 48.03
CA ASN A 464 -22.25 59.98 48.88
C ASN A 464 -21.99 60.79 50.17
N ARG A 465 -20.73 60.96 50.60
CA ARG A 465 -20.38 61.81 51.75
C ARG A 465 -19.96 63.23 51.38
N LEU A 466 -19.84 63.55 50.09
CA LEU A 466 -19.37 64.84 49.59
C LEU A 466 -20.48 65.72 48.97
N GLN A 467 -21.76 65.38 49.20
CA GLN A 467 -22.94 66.21 48.87
C GLN A 467 -23.56 66.94 50.09
N THR A 468 -22.75 67.30 51.08
CA THR A 468 -23.08 68.35 52.06
C THR A 468 -21.80 69.05 52.52
N GLY A 469 -21.67 70.34 52.21
CA GLY A 469 -20.64 71.22 52.77
C GLY A 469 -19.58 71.68 51.77
N LEU A 470 -19.87 72.83 51.16
CA LEU A 470 -19.01 73.60 50.28
C LEU A 470 -17.77 74.15 51.03
N LEU A 471 -16.54 73.95 50.52
CA LEU A 471 -15.53 75.01 50.26
C LEU A 471 -14.16 74.52 49.75
N THR A 472 -13.68 75.21 48.71
CA THR A 472 -12.30 75.27 48.13
C THR A 472 -11.88 74.07 47.26
N THR A 473 -11.57 74.14 45.96
CA THR A 473 -10.94 75.19 45.12
C THR A 473 -11.31 74.98 43.64
N VAL A 474 -11.60 76.07 42.93
CA VAL A 474 -12.25 76.15 41.60
C VAL A 474 -11.33 75.85 40.40
N GLY A 475 -10.14 75.28 40.59
CA GLY A 475 -9.27 74.83 39.48
C GLY A 475 -9.50 73.38 39.03
N LEU A 476 -10.14 72.55 39.87
CA LEU A 476 -10.14 71.10 39.70
C LEU A 476 -11.42 70.57 39.01
N ALA A 477 -12.53 71.29 39.04
CA ALA A 477 -13.84 70.77 38.62
C ALA A 477 -13.97 70.58 37.09
N PHE A 478 -13.39 71.47 36.28
CA PHE A 478 -13.43 71.33 34.82
C PHE A 478 -12.49 70.21 34.34
N VAL A 479 -11.32 70.08 35.00
CA VAL A 479 -10.32 69.04 34.74
C VAL A 479 -10.83 67.67 35.21
N VAL A 480 -11.50 67.57 36.36
CA VAL A 480 -12.03 66.30 36.87
C VAL A 480 -13.23 65.84 36.06
N ALA A 481 -14.11 66.73 35.59
CA ALA A 481 -15.23 66.34 34.72
C ALA A 481 -14.76 65.87 33.33
N THR A 482 -13.75 66.53 32.74
CA THR A 482 -13.14 66.07 31.49
C THR A 482 -12.32 64.79 31.69
N ILE A 483 -11.56 64.66 32.77
CA ILE A 483 -10.82 63.43 33.09
C ILE A 483 -11.77 62.26 33.37
N LEU A 484 -12.87 62.46 34.10
CA LEU A 484 -13.85 61.40 34.37
C LEU A 484 -14.64 61.03 33.11
N GLY A 485 -14.99 62.00 32.26
CA GLY A 485 -15.60 61.75 30.95
C GLY A 485 -14.64 61.04 29.99
N LEU A 486 -13.36 61.40 29.98
CA LEU A 486 -12.32 60.71 29.21
C LEU A 486 -12.09 59.30 29.75
N LEU A 487 -12.03 59.11 31.07
CA LEU A 487 -11.83 57.79 31.69
C LEU A 487 -13.03 56.86 31.47
N SER A 488 -14.27 57.35 31.56
CA SER A 488 -15.46 56.55 31.26
C SER A 488 -15.53 56.22 29.77
N PHE A 489 -15.17 57.16 28.90
CA PHE A 489 -15.03 56.93 27.46
C PHE A 489 -13.94 55.90 27.16
N PHE A 490 -12.75 55.99 27.77
CA PHE A 490 -11.67 55.00 27.62
C PHE A 490 -12.04 53.62 28.19
N GLN A 491 -12.80 53.54 29.28
CA GLN A 491 -13.29 52.26 29.83
C GLN A 491 -14.34 51.63 28.94
N TYR A 492 -15.32 52.40 28.47
CA TYR A 492 -16.30 51.94 27.49
C TYR A 492 -15.62 51.46 26.21
N ARG A 493 -14.63 52.23 25.72
CA ARG A 493 -13.83 51.85 24.54
C ARG A 493 -13.02 50.58 24.77
N ARG A 494 -12.43 50.40 25.96
CA ARG A 494 -11.71 49.15 26.33
C ARG A 494 -12.64 47.95 26.46
N ALA A 495 -13.82 48.10 27.05
CA ALA A 495 -14.79 47.01 27.21
C ALA A 495 -15.40 46.60 25.85
N ALA A 496 -15.73 47.59 25.01
CA ALA A 496 -16.14 47.37 23.63
C ALA A 496 -15.04 46.66 22.82
N GLN A 497 -13.78 47.05 23.02
CA GLN A 497 -12.64 46.42 22.37
C GLN A 497 -12.35 45.00 22.90
N SER A 498 -12.54 44.73 24.20
CA SER A 498 -12.40 43.36 24.73
C SER A 498 -13.52 42.44 24.26
N GLN A 499 -14.75 42.94 24.10
CA GLN A 499 -15.85 42.19 23.50
C GLN A 499 -15.57 41.91 22.01
N ALA A 500 -15.06 42.91 21.28
CA ALA A 500 -14.65 42.72 19.89
C ALA A 500 -13.55 41.66 19.75
N ASN A 501 -12.50 41.71 20.58
CA ASN A 501 -11.41 40.73 20.55
C ASN A 501 -11.87 39.32 20.99
N ALA A 502 -12.85 39.22 21.89
CA ALA A 502 -13.40 37.92 22.30
C ALA A 502 -14.22 37.26 21.19
N LEU A 503 -15.02 38.07 20.48
CA LEU A 503 -15.76 37.63 19.30
C LEU A 503 -14.81 37.21 18.17
N GLU A 504 -13.75 37.99 17.93
CA GLU A 504 -12.71 37.68 16.94
C GLU A 504 -12.01 36.35 17.28
N LYS A 505 -11.67 36.13 18.56
CA LYS A 505 -11.04 34.87 19.01
C LYS A 505 -11.97 33.66 18.92
N GLU A 506 -13.26 33.83 19.21
CA GLU A 506 -14.28 32.79 19.04
C GLU A 506 -14.40 32.41 17.57
N GLN A 507 -14.43 33.39 16.68
CA GLN A 507 -14.45 33.22 15.24
C GLN A 507 -13.19 32.50 14.73
N GLU A 508 -11.99 32.90 15.17
CA GLU A 508 -10.73 32.21 14.83
C GLU A 508 -10.73 30.74 15.27
N THR A 509 -11.29 30.45 16.45
CA THR A 509 -11.34 29.08 16.97
C THR A 509 -12.27 28.20 16.14
N ALA A 510 -13.44 28.73 15.75
CA ALA A 510 -14.37 28.06 14.86
C ALA A 510 -13.75 27.79 13.48
N ILE A 511 -13.06 28.79 12.91
CA ILE A 511 -12.35 28.66 11.62
C ILE A 511 -11.28 27.57 11.68
N SER A 512 -10.47 27.53 12.76
CA SER A 512 -9.43 26.51 12.94
C SER A 512 -10.00 25.09 13.06
N GLN A 513 -11.14 24.96 13.76
CA GLN A 513 -11.86 23.69 13.89
C GLN A 513 -12.36 23.19 12.53
N ILE A 514 -13.01 24.06 11.74
CA ILE A 514 -13.45 23.73 10.38
C ILE A 514 -12.27 23.30 9.51
N ALA A 515 -11.18 24.07 9.51
CA ALA A 515 -9.99 23.74 8.73
C ALA A 515 -9.38 22.37 9.13
N SER A 516 -9.50 21.99 10.40
CA SER A 516 -9.09 20.65 10.86
C SER A 516 -9.99 19.54 10.33
N GLN A 517 -11.30 19.77 10.27
CA GLN A 517 -12.28 18.81 9.72
C GLN A 517 -12.09 18.62 8.21
N VAL A 518 -11.85 19.70 7.47
CA VAL A 518 -11.52 19.66 6.04
C VAL A 518 -10.32 18.75 5.80
N ARG A 519 -9.22 18.94 6.56
CA ARG A 519 -8.03 18.08 6.47
C ARG A 519 -8.32 16.63 6.85
N TYR A 520 -9.17 16.41 7.85
CA TYR A 520 -9.54 15.08 8.29
C TYR A 520 -10.37 14.34 7.23
N SER A 521 -11.35 15.00 6.62
CA SER A 521 -12.12 14.47 5.49
C SER A 521 -11.20 14.12 4.30
N GLN A 522 -10.25 14.97 3.95
CA GLN A 522 -9.25 14.67 2.91
C GLN A 522 -8.42 13.42 3.25
N ALA A 523 -7.96 13.28 4.50
CA ALA A 523 -7.21 12.12 4.94
C ALA A 523 -8.06 10.84 4.87
N LEU A 524 -9.33 10.90 5.28
CA LEU A 524 -10.27 9.78 5.16
C LEU A 524 -10.49 9.38 3.70
N PHE A 525 -10.66 10.36 2.80
CA PHE A 525 -10.83 10.11 1.37
C PHE A 525 -9.60 9.43 0.76
N ALA A 526 -8.39 9.87 1.15
CA ALA A 526 -7.13 9.27 0.71
C ALA A 526 -6.93 7.83 1.23
N LEU A 527 -7.56 7.48 2.35
CA LEU A 527 -7.57 6.14 2.94
C LEU A 527 -8.73 5.26 2.42
N ASP A 528 -9.43 5.68 1.36
CA ASP A 528 -10.62 5.02 0.81
C ASP A 528 -11.80 4.87 1.80
N LYS A 529 -11.82 5.67 2.88
CA LYS A 529 -12.94 5.74 3.83
C LYS A 529 -13.99 6.74 3.35
N ARG A 530 -14.58 6.45 2.18
CA ARG A 530 -15.41 7.39 1.39
C ARG A 530 -16.63 7.92 2.15
N LEU A 531 -17.38 7.05 2.84
CA LEU A 531 -18.57 7.43 3.61
C LEU A 531 -18.21 8.37 4.78
N ASP A 532 -17.16 8.03 5.52
CA ASP A 532 -16.71 8.81 6.67
C ASP A 532 -16.17 10.18 6.22
N ALA A 533 -15.45 10.21 5.08
CA ALA A 533 -14.99 11.46 4.46
C ALA A 533 -16.16 12.38 4.07
N LEU A 534 -17.22 11.81 3.48
CA LEU A 534 -18.43 12.54 3.11
C LEU A 534 -19.15 13.13 4.32
N GLN A 535 -19.29 12.37 5.41
CA GLN A 535 -19.87 12.87 6.65
C GLN A 535 -19.11 14.10 7.18
N GLU A 536 -17.78 14.01 7.25
CA GLU A 536 -16.94 15.11 7.73
C GLU A 536 -16.95 16.32 6.78
N ALA A 537 -17.05 16.09 5.48
CA ALA A 537 -17.14 17.16 4.49
C ALA A 537 -18.48 17.94 4.61
N ILE A 538 -19.60 17.22 4.75
CA ILE A 538 -20.92 17.83 4.99
C ILE A 538 -20.90 18.65 6.28
N ARG A 539 -20.31 18.10 7.35
CA ARG A 539 -20.17 18.81 8.63
C ARG A 539 -19.37 20.10 8.48
N ALA A 540 -18.21 20.05 7.82
CA ALA A 540 -17.37 21.22 7.61
C ALA A 540 -18.13 22.30 6.80
N THR A 541 -18.77 21.93 5.69
CA THR A 541 -19.51 22.89 4.84
C THR A 541 -20.68 23.54 5.57
N ARG A 542 -21.43 22.77 6.38
CA ARG A 542 -22.52 23.32 7.21
C ARG A 542 -22.00 24.31 8.26
N GLN A 543 -20.90 23.97 8.93
CA GLN A 543 -20.30 24.85 9.95
C GLN A 543 -19.76 26.14 9.33
N VAL A 544 -19.20 26.07 8.13
CA VAL A 544 -18.79 27.25 7.35
C VAL A 544 -19.99 28.12 7.00
N GLY A 545 -21.06 27.54 6.48
CA GLY A 545 -22.27 28.28 6.08
C GLY A 545 -22.97 28.99 7.24
N ALA A 546 -22.81 28.50 8.47
CA ALA A 546 -23.35 29.13 9.68
C ALA A 546 -22.54 30.34 10.17
N LEU A 547 -21.33 30.58 9.64
CA LEU A 547 -20.47 31.71 10.01
C LEU A 547 -20.71 32.91 9.08
N GLU A 548 -21.27 34.01 9.61
CA GLU A 548 -21.55 35.24 8.84
C GLU A 548 -20.31 35.82 8.12
N ALA A 549 -19.12 35.61 8.67
CA ALA A 549 -17.85 36.12 8.14
C ALA A 549 -16.75 35.04 8.09
N ALA A 550 -17.06 33.85 7.56
CA ALA A 550 -16.02 32.86 7.27
C ALA A 550 -15.03 33.36 6.19
N PRO A 551 -13.70 33.15 6.38
CA PRO A 551 -12.69 33.43 5.36
C PRO A 551 -12.97 32.69 4.05
N GLU A 552 -12.71 33.35 2.93
CA GLU A 552 -13.03 32.84 1.59
C GLU A 552 -12.22 31.59 1.24
N ASP A 553 -10.97 31.49 1.71
CA ASP A 553 -10.12 30.31 1.54
C ASP A 553 -10.71 29.07 2.24
N VAL A 554 -11.27 29.24 3.43
CA VAL A 554 -11.89 28.13 4.19
C VAL A 554 -13.20 27.69 3.56
N LYS A 555 -13.98 28.63 3.00
CA LYS A 555 -15.18 28.31 2.21
C LYS A 555 -14.83 27.46 0.99
N GLN A 556 -13.87 27.92 0.20
CA GLN A 556 -13.42 27.22 -1.00
C GLN A 556 -12.88 25.82 -0.67
N GLN A 557 -12.12 25.68 0.42
CA GLN A 557 -11.60 24.38 0.85
C GLN A 557 -12.70 23.42 1.31
N ALA A 558 -13.68 23.89 2.09
CA ALA A 558 -14.80 23.05 2.54
C ALA A 558 -15.66 22.58 1.36
N GLU A 559 -15.96 23.49 0.43
CA GLU A 559 -16.67 23.18 -0.81
C GLU A 559 -15.93 22.18 -1.69
N LEU A 560 -14.61 22.37 -1.88
CA LEU A 560 -13.78 21.45 -2.65
C LEU A 560 -13.82 20.03 -2.08
N VAL A 561 -13.70 19.90 -0.76
CA VAL A 561 -13.68 18.60 -0.07
C VAL A 561 -15.06 17.95 -0.08
N LEU A 562 -16.14 18.73 0.00
CA LEU A 562 -17.51 18.24 -0.16
C LEU A 562 -17.73 17.66 -1.56
N ARG A 563 -17.41 18.44 -2.60
CA ARG A 563 -17.52 17.98 -4.00
C ARG A 563 -16.72 16.69 -4.19
N GLN A 564 -15.45 16.69 -3.78
CA GLN A 564 -14.59 15.52 -3.85
C GLN A 564 -15.20 14.29 -3.17
N SER A 565 -15.74 14.44 -1.96
CA SER A 565 -16.31 13.34 -1.19
C SER A 565 -17.60 12.81 -1.78
N VAL A 566 -18.46 13.69 -2.33
CA VAL A 566 -19.71 13.31 -3.00
C VAL A 566 -19.42 12.48 -4.26
N TYR A 567 -18.49 12.93 -5.11
CA TYR A 567 -18.14 12.21 -6.35
C TYR A 567 -17.46 10.86 -6.11
N GLY A 568 -16.73 10.72 -5.01
CA GLY A 568 -16.09 9.45 -4.64
C GLY A 568 -16.96 8.52 -3.78
N ALA A 569 -18.21 8.89 -3.48
CA ALA A 569 -19.08 8.11 -2.60
C ALA A 569 -19.62 6.86 -3.30
N ILE A 570 -19.35 5.69 -2.73
CA ILE A 570 -19.82 4.39 -3.24
C ILE A 570 -20.57 3.60 -2.16
N GLU A 571 -20.03 3.61 -0.93
CA GLU A 571 -20.76 3.13 0.25
C GLU A 571 -21.90 4.09 0.56
N GLN A 572 -23.12 3.57 0.65
CA GLN A 572 -24.32 4.35 0.97
C GLN A 572 -24.72 4.18 2.43
N ASN A 573 -24.54 2.97 2.98
CA ASN A 573 -24.97 2.67 4.35
C ASN A 573 -24.13 1.55 4.98
N ARG A 574 -24.11 1.53 6.31
CA ARG A 574 -23.39 0.56 7.14
C ARG A 574 -24.31 0.10 8.26
N LEU A 575 -24.43 -1.21 8.45
CA LEU A 575 -25.26 -1.83 9.48
C LEU A 575 -24.34 -2.45 10.54
N SER A 576 -24.23 -1.81 11.70
CA SER A 576 -23.19 -2.09 12.70
C SER A 576 -23.69 -2.77 13.99
N ASP A 577 -24.96 -3.20 14.08
CA ASP A 577 -25.46 -3.67 15.38
C ASP A 577 -25.03 -5.09 15.78
N HIS A 578 -24.45 -5.89 14.86
CA HIS A 578 -23.91 -7.21 15.19
C HIS A 578 -22.70 -7.10 16.12
N LYS A 579 -22.51 -8.09 17.01
CA LYS A 579 -21.45 -8.04 18.05
C LYS A 579 -20.22 -8.91 17.70
N ALA A 580 -20.24 -9.54 16.54
CA ALA A 580 -19.24 -10.48 16.08
C ALA A 580 -19.31 -10.58 14.53
N PRO A 581 -18.33 -11.24 13.88
CA PRO A 581 -18.27 -11.38 12.43
C PRO A 581 -19.59 -11.76 11.76
N VAL A 582 -19.86 -11.20 10.58
CA VAL A 582 -21.07 -11.48 9.79
C VAL A 582 -20.68 -12.35 8.59
N TYR A 583 -21.10 -13.61 8.58
CA TYR A 583 -20.69 -14.60 7.58
C TYR A 583 -21.54 -14.59 6.32
N ASN A 584 -22.81 -14.22 6.44
CA ASN A 584 -23.74 -14.35 5.33
C ASN A 584 -24.72 -13.18 5.28
N VAL A 585 -25.08 -12.82 4.06
CA VAL A 585 -26.06 -11.78 3.78
C VAL A 585 -26.92 -12.19 2.59
N ALA A 586 -28.21 -11.87 2.63
CA ALA A 586 -29.15 -12.09 1.54
C ALA A 586 -30.13 -10.92 1.40
N TYR A 587 -30.52 -10.62 0.17
CA TYR A 587 -31.67 -9.75 -0.11
C TYR A 587 -32.96 -10.57 -0.20
N SER A 588 -34.08 -10.01 0.23
CA SER A 588 -35.38 -10.56 -0.09
C SER A 588 -35.63 -10.44 -1.61
N PRO A 589 -36.40 -11.35 -2.22
CA PRO A 589 -36.75 -11.25 -3.64
C PRO A 589 -37.49 -9.95 -4.00
N THR A 590 -38.19 -9.33 -3.04
CA THR A 590 -38.86 -8.03 -3.21
C THR A 590 -37.92 -6.85 -3.08
N GLY A 591 -36.73 -7.03 -2.48
CA GLY A 591 -35.77 -5.97 -2.19
C GLY A 591 -36.10 -5.16 -0.93
N GLU A 592 -37.19 -5.48 -0.25
CA GLU A 592 -37.68 -4.75 0.93
C GLU A 592 -36.92 -5.10 2.22
N LEU A 593 -36.25 -6.26 2.25
CA LEU A 593 -35.50 -6.73 3.42
C LEU A 593 -34.10 -7.20 3.04
N ILE A 594 -33.18 -7.00 3.97
CA ILE A 594 -31.84 -7.58 3.99
C ILE A 594 -31.78 -8.49 5.23
N ALA A 595 -31.25 -9.69 5.08
CA ALA A 595 -31.01 -10.60 6.18
C ALA A 595 -29.51 -10.84 6.35
N SER A 596 -29.01 -10.79 7.59
CA SER A 596 -27.61 -11.03 7.92
C SER A 596 -27.46 -12.12 8.98
N ALA A 597 -26.45 -12.97 8.85
CA ALA A 597 -26.14 -14.06 9.78
C ALA A 597 -24.74 -13.90 10.37
N SER A 598 -24.62 -14.06 11.70
CA SER A 598 -23.40 -13.71 12.44
C SER A 598 -22.92 -14.81 13.39
N TRP A 599 -21.63 -14.74 13.70
CA TRP A 599 -21.00 -15.48 14.81
C TRP A 599 -21.62 -15.18 16.17
N ASP A 600 -22.32 -14.05 16.32
CA ASP A 600 -22.99 -13.65 17.57
C ASP A 600 -24.22 -14.52 17.92
N LYS A 601 -24.45 -15.60 17.14
CA LYS A 601 -25.53 -16.60 17.28
C LYS A 601 -26.90 -16.07 16.88
N THR A 602 -26.95 -14.89 16.27
CA THR A 602 -28.18 -14.29 15.78
C THR A 602 -28.12 -14.10 14.27
N ALA A 603 -29.31 -14.08 13.67
CA ALA A 603 -29.51 -13.43 12.40
C ALA A 603 -30.35 -12.17 12.60
N ARG A 604 -30.27 -11.21 11.68
CA ARG A 604 -31.02 -9.95 11.76
C ARG A 604 -31.67 -9.63 10.44
N LEU A 605 -32.85 -9.03 10.52
CA LEU A 605 -33.61 -8.51 9.39
C LEU A 605 -33.57 -6.99 9.42
N TRP A 606 -33.29 -6.39 8.28
CA TRP A 606 -33.11 -4.96 8.10
C TRP A 606 -33.91 -4.49 6.90
N ARG A 607 -34.31 -3.22 6.89
CA ARG A 607 -34.70 -2.56 5.64
C ARG A 607 -33.46 -2.00 4.93
N PRO A 608 -33.52 -1.76 3.60
CA PRO A 608 -32.43 -1.12 2.86
C PRO A 608 -32.06 0.29 3.32
N ASP A 609 -32.93 0.98 4.06
CA ASP A 609 -32.65 2.26 4.72
C ASP A 609 -31.75 2.12 5.98
N GLY A 610 -31.46 0.88 6.39
CA GLY A 610 -30.64 0.53 7.54
C GLY A 610 -31.41 0.35 8.84
N SER A 611 -32.73 0.55 8.85
CA SER A 611 -33.55 0.28 10.04
C SER A 611 -33.60 -1.21 10.36
N LEU A 612 -33.36 -1.56 11.63
CA LEU A 612 -33.47 -2.93 12.13
C LEU A 612 -34.94 -3.31 12.28
N VAL A 613 -35.37 -4.37 11.60
CA VAL A 613 -36.73 -4.93 11.66
C VAL A 613 -36.86 -5.93 12.78
N ALA A 614 -35.96 -6.93 12.83
CA ALA A 614 -36.02 -8.00 13.83
C ALA A 614 -34.64 -8.61 14.12
N VAL A 615 -34.48 -9.14 15.34
CA VAL A 615 -33.32 -9.96 15.73
C VAL A 615 -33.79 -11.40 15.96
N LEU A 616 -33.36 -12.30 15.09
CA LEU A 616 -33.73 -13.72 15.09
C LEU A 616 -32.90 -14.47 16.14
N LYS A 617 -33.44 -14.53 17.37
CA LYS A 617 -32.78 -15.19 18.51
C LYS A 617 -33.31 -16.61 18.70
N GLY A 618 -32.41 -17.58 18.72
CA GLY A 618 -32.79 -18.97 19.04
C GLY A 618 -31.68 -20.00 18.84
N HIS A 619 -30.74 -19.77 17.91
CA HIS A 619 -29.59 -20.64 17.74
C HIS A 619 -28.65 -20.60 18.96
N THR A 620 -28.00 -21.73 19.26
CA THR A 620 -27.06 -21.84 20.40
C THR A 620 -25.60 -21.71 19.98
N GLY A 621 -25.32 -21.75 18.67
CA GLY A 621 -24.02 -21.53 18.05
C GLY A 621 -24.08 -20.48 16.93
N PRO A 622 -22.92 -20.12 16.33
CA PRO A 622 -22.81 -19.23 15.17
C PRO A 622 -23.80 -19.58 14.04
N VAL A 623 -24.32 -18.54 13.37
CA VAL A 623 -25.19 -18.70 12.20
C VAL A 623 -24.34 -18.51 10.94
N TRP A 624 -24.28 -19.53 10.09
CA TRP A 624 -23.40 -19.61 8.91
C TRP A 624 -24.16 -19.38 7.60
N GLY A 625 -25.38 -19.91 7.50
CA GLY A 625 -26.19 -19.83 6.28
C GLY A 625 -27.47 -19.03 6.51
N ILE A 626 -27.88 -18.26 5.50
CA ILE A 626 -29.16 -17.57 5.48
C ILE A 626 -29.75 -17.55 4.07
N ALA A 627 -31.07 -17.74 3.96
CA ALA A 627 -31.78 -17.65 2.69
C ALA A 627 -33.23 -17.21 2.89
N PHE A 628 -33.76 -16.43 1.94
CA PHE A 628 -35.19 -16.14 1.84
C PHE A 628 -35.90 -17.20 0.99
N SER A 629 -37.16 -17.48 1.30
CA SER A 629 -38.06 -18.15 0.38
C SER A 629 -38.31 -17.28 -0.86
N PRO A 630 -38.65 -17.87 -2.02
CA PRO A 630 -38.89 -17.11 -3.25
C PRO A 630 -40.00 -16.06 -3.16
N ASP A 631 -40.96 -16.22 -2.25
CA ASP A 631 -42.02 -15.25 -1.97
C ASP A 631 -41.64 -14.20 -0.91
N GLY A 632 -40.43 -14.29 -0.33
CA GLY A 632 -39.91 -13.39 0.70
C GLY A 632 -40.52 -13.54 2.09
N LYS A 633 -41.46 -14.48 2.29
CA LYS A 633 -42.22 -14.59 3.55
C LYS A 633 -41.53 -15.41 4.63
N ILE A 634 -40.62 -16.28 4.25
CA ILE A 634 -39.90 -17.17 5.16
C ILE A 634 -38.40 -16.90 5.04
N VAL A 635 -37.73 -16.85 6.18
CA VAL A 635 -36.27 -16.81 6.27
C VAL A 635 -35.78 -18.12 6.88
N ALA A 636 -34.83 -18.78 6.24
CA ALA A 636 -34.16 -19.96 6.78
C ALA A 636 -32.75 -19.58 7.27
N THR A 637 -32.39 -20.02 8.47
CA THR A 637 -31.06 -19.82 9.06
C THR A 637 -30.43 -21.17 9.39
N ALA A 638 -29.15 -21.35 9.04
CA ALA A 638 -28.37 -22.57 9.29
C ALA A 638 -27.20 -22.28 10.24
N SER A 639 -26.98 -23.16 11.21
CA SER A 639 -26.08 -22.88 12.33
C SER A 639 -25.12 -24.02 12.67
N GLU A 640 -24.04 -23.64 13.35
CA GLU A 640 -23.10 -24.54 14.01
C GLU A 640 -23.75 -25.44 15.07
N ASP A 641 -24.91 -25.03 15.61
CA ASP A 641 -25.69 -25.87 16.53
C ASP A 641 -26.32 -27.11 15.88
N ARG A 642 -26.08 -27.31 14.57
CA ARG A 642 -26.51 -28.45 13.74
C ARG A 642 -27.99 -28.39 13.35
N THR A 643 -28.63 -27.24 13.54
CA THR A 643 -30.04 -27.03 13.20
C THR A 643 -30.23 -26.00 12.10
N ILE A 644 -31.39 -26.10 11.46
CA ILE A 644 -31.94 -25.06 10.59
C ILE A 644 -33.17 -24.49 11.27
N ARG A 645 -33.33 -23.17 11.28
CA ARG A 645 -34.54 -22.51 11.79
C ARG A 645 -35.25 -21.75 10.70
N LEU A 646 -36.58 -21.81 10.72
CA LEU A 646 -37.45 -21.06 9.85
C LEU A 646 -38.12 -19.94 10.64
N TRP A 647 -38.18 -18.76 10.05
CA TRP A 647 -38.73 -17.53 10.60
C TRP A 647 -39.68 -16.90 9.59
N ASP A 648 -40.67 -16.15 10.05
CA ASP A 648 -41.44 -15.27 9.14
C ASP A 648 -40.68 -13.96 8.87
N SER A 649 -41.20 -13.14 7.95
CA SER A 649 -40.62 -11.84 7.58
C SER A 649 -40.62 -10.81 8.72
N ASP A 650 -41.42 -11.02 9.76
CA ASP A 650 -41.45 -10.18 10.97
C ASP A 650 -40.46 -10.66 12.04
N GLY A 651 -39.81 -11.81 11.79
CA GLY A 651 -38.80 -12.43 12.65
C GLY A 651 -39.35 -13.35 13.74
N ASN A 652 -40.62 -13.76 13.65
CA ASN A 652 -41.17 -14.76 14.56
C ASN A 652 -40.68 -16.18 14.18
N PRO A 653 -40.34 -17.03 15.16
CA PRO A 653 -39.92 -18.39 14.87
C PRO A 653 -41.10 -19.25 14.39
N ILE A 654 -40.94 -19.89 13.24
CA ILE A 654 -41.90 -20.85 12.67
C ILE A 654 -41.54 -22.27 13.09
N ARG A 655 -40.27 -22.69 12.89
CA ARG A 655 -39.85 -24.08 13.09
C ARG A 655 -38.35 -24.22 13.32
N THR A 656 -37.96 -25.30 14.01
CA THR A 656 -36.56 -25.78 14.08
C THR A 656 -36.49 -27.19 13.48
N ILE A 657 -35.57 -27.39 12.55
CA ILE A 657 -35.32 -28.64 11.83
C ILE A 657 -33.95 -29.15 12.27
N ALA A 658 -33.89 -30.39 12.74
CA ALA A 658 -32.67 -31.04 13.19
C ALA A 658 -32.46 -32.35 12.41
N GLY A 659 -31.20 -32.64 12.07
CA GLY A 659 -30.84 -33.94 11.46
C GLY A 659 -29.45 -34.02 10.83
N HIS A 660 -28.73 -32.90 10.67
CA HIS A 660 -27.28 -32.94 10.41
C HIS A 660 -26.51 -33.37 11.66
N THR A 661 -25.40 -34.09 11.46
CA THR A 661 -24.55 -34.56 12.58
C THR A 661 -23.43 -33.60 12.92
N ALA A 662 -23.15 -32.63 12.05
CA ALA A 662 -22.18 -31.55 12.22
C ALA A 662 -22.82 -30.18 11.86
N ARG A 663 -22.04 -29.10 11.93
CA ARG A 663 -22.50 -27.73 11.61
C ARG A 663 -23.20 -27.66 10.26
N VAL A 664 -24.27 -26.87 10.15
CA VAL A 664 -24.93 -26.61 8.87
C VAL A 664 -24.39 -25.30 8.30
N ASN A 665 -23.68 -25.39 7.17
CA ASN A 665 -22.96 -24.24 6.60
C ASN A 665 -23.80 -23.47 5.57
N GLY A 666 -24.65 -24.17 4.81
CA GLY A 666 -25.45 -23.57 3.75
C GLY A 666 -26.90 -24.04 3.77
N VAL A 667 -27.81 -23.15 3.35
CA VAL A 667 -29.23 -23.42 3.18
C VAL A 667 -29.75 -22.68 1.94
N ALA A 668 -30.63 -23.31 1.17
CA ALA A 668 -31.24 -22.73 -0.02
C ALA A 668 -32.66 -23.28 -0.22
N PHE A 669 -33.57 -22.45 -0.72
CA PHE A 669 -34.90 -22.89 -1.15
C PHE A 669 -34.87 -23.31 -2.61
N THR A 670 -35.73 -24.27 -2.98
CA THR A 670 -36.09 -24.46 -4.39
C THR A 670 -36.85 -23.23 -4.92
N PRO A 671 -36.78 -22.91 -6.23
CA PRO A 671 -37.47 -21.75 -6.80
C PRO A 671 -39.00 -21.74 -6.61
N ASP A 672 -39.61 -22.91 -6.39
CA ASP A 672 -41.04 -23.03 -6.06
C ASP A 672 -41.35 -22.84 -4.56
N GLY A 673 -40.32 -22.70 -3.72
CA GLY A 673 -40.40 -22.52 -2.28
C GLY A 673 -40.84 -23.76 -1.48
N ARG A 674 -41.02 -24.92 -2.11
CA ARG A 674 -41.59 -26.11 -1.43
C ARG A 674 -40.57 -26.95 -0.69
N VAL A 675 -39.33 -26.95 -1.16
CA VAL A 675 -38.25 -27.78 -0.62
C VAL A 675 -37.12 -26.89 -0.13
N LEU A 676 -36.59 -27.22 1.03
CA LEU A 676 -35.38 -26.62 1.59
C LEU A 676 -34.21 -27.59 1.38
N VAL A 677 -33.09 -27.08 0.89
CA VAL A 677 -31.84 -27.83 0.70
C VAL A 677 -30.81 -27.31 1.69
N SER A 678 -30.11 -28.20 2.37
CA SER A 678 -29.03 -27.85 3.30
C SER A 678 -27.76 -28.64 3.05
N GLY A 679 -26.61 -27.99 3.26
CA GLY A 679 -25.29 -28.60 3.21
C GLY A 679 -24.60 -28.51 4.56
N GLY A 680 -24.08 -29.64 5.04
CA GLY A 680 -23.45 -29.74 6.35
C GLY A 680 -21.94 -30.00 6.30
N GLY A 681 -21.27 -29.68 7.41
CA GLY A 681 -19.90 -30.11 7.69
C GLY A 681 -19.74 -31.63 7.83
N ASP A 682 -20.84 -32.38 7.80
CA ASP A 682 -20.88 -33.85 7.75
C ASP A 682 -20.75 -34.41 6.33
N GLY A 683 -20.53 -33.55 5.33
CA GLY A 683 -20.36 -33.93 3.92
C GLY A 683 -21.66 -34.28 3.20
N LYS A 684 -22.82 -34.07 3.85
CA LYS A 684 -24.13 -34.46 3.33
C LYS A 684 -24.93 -33.27 2.83
N ILE A 685 -25.68 -33.50 1.76
CA ILE A 685 -26.79 -32.63 1.34
C ILE A 685 -28.09 -33.26 1.84
N LYS A 686 -28.96 -32.46 2.46
CA LYS A 686 -30.28 -32.91 2.91
C LYS A 686 -31.39 -32.05 2.31
N LEU A 687 -32.49 -32.69 1.94
CA LEU A 687 -33.69 -32.07 1.38
C LEU A 687 -34.83 -32.21 2.39
N TRP A 688 -35.55 -31.12 2.63
CA TRP A 688 -36.58 -31.03 3.64
C TRP A 688 -37.87 -30.45 3.08
N GLN A 689 -39.01 -30.93 3.56
CA GLN A 689 -40.24 -30.16 3.50
C GLN A 689 -40.23 -29.08 4.58
N LEU A 690 -41.00 -28.01 4.38
CA LEU A 690 -41.06 -26.89 5.33
C LEU A 690 -41.69 -27.27 6.69
N ASP A 691 -42.40 -28.40 6.77
CA ASP A 691 -42.89 -28.95 8.03
C ASP A 691 -41.78 -29.68 8.84
N GLY A 692 -40.57 -29.77 8.29
CA GLY A 692 -39.40 -30.41 8.89
C GLY A 692 -39.21 -31.88 8.55
N TYR A 693 -40.06 -32.45 7.68
CA TYR A 693 -39.87 -33.82 7.20
C TYR A 693 -38.64 -33.91 6.28
N GLU A 694 -37.71 -34.82 6.59
CA GLU A 694 -36.56 -35.12 5.73
C GLU A 694 -37.02 -35.94 4.52
N ILE A 695 -36.91 -35.34 3.32
CA ILE A 695 -37.25 -35.98 2.05
C ILE A 695 -36.13 -36.94 1.64
N ARG A 696 -34.88 -36.50 1.76
CA ARG A 696 -33.71 -37.21 1.24
C ARG A 696 -32.42 -36.75 1.91
N THR A 697 -31.48 -37.69 2.03
CA THR A 697 -30.06 -37.43 2.34
C THR A 697 -29.20 -37.92 1.19
N ILE A 698 -28.20 -37.13 0.80
CA ILE A 698 -27.20 -37.43 -0.22
C ILE A 698 -25.82 -37.37 0.44
N ASP A 699 -25.08 -38.47 0.40
CA ASP A 699 -23.65 -38.50 0.75
C ASP A 699 -22.84 -37.85 -0.38
N ALA A 700 -22.69 -36.53 -0.30
CA ALA A 700 -22.26 -35.73 -1.43
C ALA A 700 -20.73 -35.57 -1.51
N HIS A 701 -20.06 -35.37 -0.39
CA HIS A 701 -18.62 -35.10 -0.30
C HIS A 701 -17.95 -35.84 0.85
N ASP A 702 -16.64 -36.10 0.73
CA ASP A 702 -15.83 -36.77 1.76
C ASP A 702 -15.37 -35.79 2.86
N LYS A 703 -15.49 -34.49 2.60
CA LYS A 703 -15.23 -33.40 3.55
C LYS A 703 -16.46 -32.50 3.68
N GLY A 704 -16.39 -31.54 4.60
CA GLY A 704 -17.47 -30.58 4.85
C GLY A 704 -17.89 -29.82 3.59
N ILE A 705 -19.19 -29.59 3.46
CA ILE A 705 -19.77 -28.75 2.42
C ILE A 705 -19.78 -27.32 2.95
N ASN A 706 -19.17 -26.38 2.23
CA ASN A 706 -19.09 -24.98 2.62
C ASN A 706 -20.31 -24.18 2.16
N HIS A 707 -20.87 -24.51 0.99
CA HIS A 707 -22.06 -23.85 0.47
C HIS A 707 -22.89 -24.77 -0.40
N VAL A 708 -24.21 -24.56 -0.40
CA VAL A 708 -25.16 -25.20 -1.31
C VAL A 708 -26.06 -24.15 -1.95
N GLN A 709 -26.40 -24.36 -3.22
CA GLN A 709 -27.38 -23.53 -3.92
C GLN A 709 -28.22 -24.40 -4.86
N VAL A 710 -29.48 -24.03 -5.06
CA VAL A 710 -30.35 -24.63 -6.07
C VAL A 710 -30.34 -23.76 -7.32
N GLY A 711 -30.23 -24.39 -8.49
CA GLY A 711 -30.24 -23.74 -9.78
C GLY A 711 -31.60 -23.09 -10.11
N PRO A 712 -31.63 -22.11 -11.03
CA PRO A 712 -32.88 -21.47 -11.46
C PRO A 712 -33.87 -22.45 -12.13
N ASP A 713 -33.36 -23.56 -12.66
CA ASP A 713 -34.16 -24.66 -13.20
C ASP A 713 -35.03 -25.38 -12.16
N GLY A 714 -34.70 -25.20 -10.87
CA GLY A 714 -35.33 -25.86 -9.74
C GLY A 714 -35.07 -27.36 -9.64
N THR A 715 -34.16 -27.91 -10.44
CA THR A 715 -33.85 -29.35 -10.46
C THR A 715 -32.41 -29.65 -10.11
N THR A 716 -31.50 -28.70 -10.34
CA THR A 716 -30.07 -28.88 -10.10
C THR A 716 -29.66 -28.30 -8.74
N ILE A 717 -28.88 -29.04 -7.97
CA ILE A 717 -28.20 -28.57 -6.74
C ILE A 717 -26.71 -28.47 -7.03
N ALA A 718 -26.07 -27.36 -6.66
CA ALA A 718 -24.63 -27.23 -6.60
C ALA A 718 -24.12 -27.28 -5.16
N SER A 719 -23.02 -27.99 -4.93
CA SER A 719 -22.35 -28.09 -3.63
C SER A 719 -20.85 -27.80 -3.75
N ALA A 720 -20.37 -26.86 -2.95
CA ALA A 720 -18.96 -26.47 -2.83
C ALA A 720 -18.36 -27.06 -1.53
N SER A 721 -17.16 -27.64 -1.60
CA SER A 721 -16.57 -28.37 -0.46
C SER A 721 -15.07 -28.15 -0.26
N ASP A 722 -14.64 -28.38 0.99
CA ASP A 722 -13.23 -28.47 1.41
C ASP A 722 -12.44 -29.60 0.72
N ASP A 723 -13.12 -30.50 0.01
CA ASP A 723 -12.48 -31.52 -0.84
C ASP A 723 -11.96 -30.97 -2.18
N ARG A 724 -12.04 -29.65 -2.39
CA ARG A 724 -11.60 -28.91 -3.59
C ARG A 724 -12.49 -29.12 -4.81
N SER A 725 -13.62 -29.81 -4.65
CA SER A 725 -14.56 -30.06 -5.75
C SER A 725 -15.83 -29.24 -5.60
N LEU A 726 -16.38 -28.88 -6.76
CA LEU A 726 -17.72 -28.38 -6.94
C LEU A 726 -18.55 -29.47 -7.61
N ARG A 727 -19.62 -29.95 -6.97
CA ARG A 727 -20.45 -31.04 -7.52
C ARG A 727 -21.86 -30.58 -7.84
N LEU A 728 -22.39 -31.10 -8.95
CA LEU A 728 -23.76 -30.87 -9.39
C LEU A 728 -24.59 -32.14 -9.21
N TRP A 729 -25.80 -31.99 -8.69
CA TRP A 729 -26.71 -33.08 -8.34
C TRP A 729 -28.11 -32.76 -8.85
N ASN A 730 -28.90 -33.79 -9.14
CA ASN A 730 -30.34 -33.64 -9.30
C ASN A 730 -31.04 -33.82 -7.94
N LEU A 731 -32.26 -33.30 -7.80
CA LEU A 731 -33.06 -33.42 -6.57
C LEU A 731 -33.35 -34.88 -6.16
N ASP A 732 -33.31 -35.82 -7.10
CA ASP A 732 -33.45 -37.25 -6.82
C ASP A 732 -32.21 -37.88 -6.14
N GLY A 733 -31.12 -37.13 -6.02
CA GLY A 733 -29.84 -37.54 -5.43
C GLY A 733 -28.83 -38.08 -6.43
N THR A 734 -29.14 -38.09 -7.74
CA THR A 734 -28.19 -38.49 -8.76
C THR A 734 -27.11 -37.42 -8.95
N ARG A 735 -25.83 -37.83 -8.93
CA ARG A 735 -24.72 -36.92 -9.24
C ARG A 735 -24.66 -36.68 -10.74
N LEU A 736 -24.79 -35.42 -11.14
CA LEU A 736 -24.69 -35.01 -12.53
C LEU A 736 -23.22 -34.87 -12.93
N ARG A 737 -22.42 -34.09 -12.17
CA ARG A 737 -21.02 -33.77 -12.51
C ARG A 737 -20.16 -33.46 -11.28
N SER A 738 -18.84 -33.59 -11.46
CA SER A 738 -17.80 -33.07 -10.55
C SER A 738 -16.95 -32.08 -11.35
N LEU A 739 -16.76 -30.88 -10.82
CA LEU A 739 -16.00 -29.79 -11.42
C LEU A 739 -14.79 -29.52 -10.52
N GLU A 740 -13.60 -29.76 -11.06
CA GLU A 740 -12.34 -29.77 -10.33
C GLU A 740 -11.34 -28.94 -11.12
N ASN A 741 -11.01 -27.75 -10.60
CA ASN A 741 -9.98 -26.85 -11.14
C ASN A 741 -9.28 -26.07 -10.02
N HIS A 742 -10.00 -25.79 -8.92
CA HIS A 742 -9.43 -25.12 -7.76
C HIS A 742 -8.33 -25.94 -7.07
N ASN A 743 -7.30 -25.24 -6.59
CA ASN A 743 -6.15 -25.82 -5.91
C ASN A 743 -6.33 -25.89 -4.38
N ALA A 744 -7.40 -25.29 -3.85
CA ALA A 744 -7.77 -25.32 -2.44
C ALA A 744 -9.27 -25.60 -2.26
N GLY A 745 -9.77 -25.54 -1.02
CA GLY A 745 -11.19 -25.77 -0.73
C GLY A 745 -12.08 -24.79 -1.48
N VAL A 746 -13.21 -25.27 -2.02
CA VAL A 746 -14.18 -24.40 -2.68
C VAL A 746 -15.10 -23.82 -1.61
N SER A 747 -15.05 -22.51 -1.47
CA SER A 747 -15.71 -21.79 -0.38
C SER A 747 -17.18 -21.51 -0.71
N ARG A 748 -17.47 -21.13 -1.97
CA ARG A 748 -18.84 -20.80 -2.40
C ARG A 748 -19.10 -21.07 -3.87
N VAL A 749 -20.38 -21.20 -4.20
CA VAL A 749 -20.90 -21.37 -5.56
C VAL A 749 -22.08 -20.41 -5.81
N ALA A 750 -22.16 -19.86 -7.03
CA ALA A 750 -23.27 -19.06 -7.53
C ALA A 750 -23.73 -19.53 -8.92
N PHE A 751 -25.04 -19.73 -9.12
CA PHE A 751 -25.64 -19.84 -10.46
C PHE A 751 -25.93 -18.46 -11.04
N SER A 752 -25.78 -18.30 -12.36
CA SER A 752 -26.31 -17.11 -13.04
C SER A 752 -27.84 -17.17 -13.10
N PRO A 753 -28.56 -16.03 -12.92
CA PRO A 753 -30.02 -15.99 -12.99
C PRO A 753 -30.62 -16.54 -14.29
N ASP A 754 -29.92 -16.37 -15.42
CA ASP A 754 -30.32 -16.92 -16.71
C ASP A 754 -30.08 -18.43 -16.88
N GLY A 755 -29.47 -19.08 -15.89
CA GLY A 755 -29.17 -20.51 -15.87
C GLY A 755 -28.11 -20.96 -16.86
N ARG A 756 -27.33 -20.04 -17.46
CA ARG A 756 -26.29 -20.38 -18.46
C ARG A 756 -24.91 -20.64 -17.85
N TYR A 757 -24.63 -20.06 -16.69
CA TYR A 757 -23.32 -20.07 -16.06
C TYR A 757 -23.37 -20.48 -14.60
N LEU A 758 -22.21 -20.92 -14.11
CA LEU A 758 -21.93 -21.22 -12.72
C LEU A 758 -20.59 -20.57 -12.37
N SER A 759 -20.47 -20.02 -11.17
CA SER A 759 -19.20 -19.53 -10.66
C SER A 759 -18.86 -20.18 -9.32
N SER A 760 -17.58 -20.43 -9.11
CA SER A 760 -17.03 -20.93 -7.86
C SER A 760 -15.86 -20.09 -7.39
N VAL A 761 -15.72 -19.98 -6.07
CA VAL A 761 -14.62 -19.27 -5.43
C VAL A 761 -13.95 -20.13 -4.39
N SER A 762 -12.66 -19.89 -4.15
CA SER A 762 -11.83 -20.77 -3.34
C SER A 762 -10.81 -20.02 -2.50
N ASP A 763 -10.32 -20.74 -1.50
CA ASP A 763 -9.15 -20.39 -0.70
C ASP A 763 -7.85 -20.28 -1.51
N ASP A 764 -7.83 -20.69 -2.78
CA ASP A 764 -6.72 -20.49 -3.71
C ASP A 764 -6.65 -19.07 -4.29
N LYS A 765 -7.55 -18.18 -3.84
CA LYS A 765 -7.65 -16.75 -4.19
C LYS A 765 -8.31 -16.47 -5.55
N THR A 766 -8.85 -17.50 -6.20
CA THR A 766 -9.41 -17.38 -7.56
C THR A 766 -10.94 -17.43 -7.60
N VAL A 767 -11.49 -16.94 -8.70
CA VAL A 767 -12.89 -17.09 -9.08
C VAL A 767 -12.92 -17.86 -10.41
N ASN A 768 -13.51 -19.06 -10.43
CA ASN A 768 -13.67 -19.84 -11.66
C ASN A 768 -15.07 -19.65 -12.24
N LEU A 769 -15.15 -19.46 -13.55
CA LEU A 769 -16.39 -19.37 -14.32
C LEU A 769 -16.57 -20.61 -15.18
N TRP A 770 -17.78 -21.15 -15.18
CA TRP A 770 -18.15 -22.36 -15.87
C TRP A 770 -19.45 -22.16 -16.65
N THR A 771 -19.63 -22.93 -17.73
CA THR A 771 -20.97 -23.13 -18.30
C THR A 771 -21.82 -23.97 -17.35
N ILE A 772 -23.14 -23.87 -17.46
CA ILE A 772 -24.07 -24.73 -16.69
C ILE A 772 -23.85 -26.23 -16.96
N ASN A 773 -23.27 -26.56 -18.11
CA ASN A 773 -22.90 -27.92 -18.49
C ASN A 773 -21.58 -28.39 -17.85
N GLY A 774 -20.93 -27.57 -17.02
CA GLY A 774 -19.70 -27.90 -16.33
C GLY A 774 -18.42 -27.73 -17.16
N GLN A 775 -18.48 -27.01 -18.28
CA GLN A 775 -17.27 -26.66 -19.02
C GLN A 775 -16.62 -25.43 -18.38
N PHE A 776 -15.34 -25.52 -18.07
CA PHE A 776 -14.54 -24.39 -17.61
C PHE A 776 -14.46 -23.32 -18.72
N ILE A 777 -14.69 -22.06 -18.35
CA ILE A 777 -14.62 -20.91 -19.26
C ILE A 777 -13.33 -20.15 -19.00
N ASP A 778 -13.14 -19.67 -17.77
CA ASP A 778 -12.01 -18.82 -17.41
C ASP A 778 -11.81 -18.75 -15.88
N GLU A 779 -10.61 -18.32 -15.48
CA GLU A 779 -10.18 -18.11 -14.09
C GLU A 779 -9.88 -16.62 -13.88
N PHE A 780 -10.56 -15.98 -12.93
CA PHE A 780 -10.36 -14.57 -12.64
C PHE A 780 -9.38 -14.44 -11.47
N GLU A 781 -8.17 -14.01 -11.80
CA GLU A 781 -7.11 -13.67 -10.84
C GLU A 781 -7.15 -12.19 -10.46
N GLY A 782 -6.85 -11.88 -9.20
CA GLY A 782 -6.65 -10.48 -8.77
C GLY A 782 -6.91 -10.19 -7.29
N HIS A 783 -7.45 -11.14 -6.54
CA HIS A 783 -7.55 -11.03 -5.08
C HIS A 783 -6.22 -11.34 -4.39
N GLY A 784 -5.91 -10.62 -3.32
CA GLY A 784 -4.67 -10.79 -2.54
C GLY A 784 -4.74 -11.97 -1.57
N ASP A 785 -5.95 -12.42 -1.22
CA ASP A 785 -6.23 -13.47 -0.25
C ASP A 785 -7.47 -14.30 -0.65
N ARG A 786 -7.83 -15.30 0.17
CA ARG A 786 -8.91 -16.28 -0.04
C ARG A 786 -10.23 -15.61 -0.42
N VAL A 787 -10.92 -16.18 -1.41
CA VAL A 787 -12.22 -15.65 -1.87
C VAL A 787 -13.35 -16.51 -1.30
N TRP A 788 -14.26 -15.86 -0.56
CA TRP A 788 -15.32 -16.54 0.20
C TRP A 788 -16.73 -16.23 -0.31
N GLY A 789 -16.93 -15.07 -0.93
CA GLY A 789 -18.22 -14.67 -1.50
C GLY A 789 -18.18 -14.62 -3.01
N VAL A 790 -19.26 -15.08 -3.65
CA VAL A 790 -19.49 -14.88 -5.08
C VAL A 790 -20.98 -14.77 -5.36
N THR A 791 -21.37 -13.86 -6.27
CA THR A 791 -22.76 -13.71 -6.72
C THR A 791 -22.83 -13.05 -8.10
N PHE A 792 -23.86 -13.39 -8.88
CA PHE A 792 -24.13 -12.76 -10.17
C PHE A 792 -25.09 -11.59 -10.01
N SER A 793 -24.95 -10.57 -10.85
CA SER A 793 -25.96 -9.53 -11.01
C SER A 793 -27.26 -10.14 -11.56
N PRO A 794 -28.45 -9.54 -11.28
CA PRO A 794 -29.73 -10.04 -11.76
C PRO A 794 -29.82 -10.20 -13.28
N ASP A 795 -29.12 -9.35 -14.03
CA ASP A 795 -29.04 -9.40 -15.49
C ASP A 795 -28.01 -10.43 -16.04
N SER A 796 -27.33 -11.15 -15.14
CA SER A 796 -26.31 -12.16 -15.46
C SER A 796 -25.07 -11.65 -16.21
N LYS A 797 -24.77 -10.34 -16.16
CA LYS A 797 -23.62 -9.76 -16.89
C LYS A 797 -22.40 -9.46 -16.02
N ILE A 798 -22.61 -9.27 -14.73
CA ILE A 798 -21.57 -8.91 -13.76
C ILE A 798 -21.48 -10.01 -12.72
N LEU A 799 -20.25 -10.34 -12.35
CA LEU A 799 -19.93 -11.21 -11.24
C LEU A 799 -19.31 -10.36 -10.12
N ALA A 800 -19.75 -10.54 -8.88
CA ALA A 800 -19.15 -9.91 -7.71
C ALA A 800 -18.48 -10.96 -6.84
N SER A 801 -17.24 -10.72 -6.40
CA SER A 801 -16.49 -11.59 -5.49
C SER A 801 -16.03 -10.84 -4.24
N ALA A 802 -16.04 -11.50 -3.09
CA ALA A 802 -15.61 -10.97 -1.80
C ALA A 802 -14.49 -11.81 -1.22
N SER A 803 -13.45 -11.15 -0.71
CA SER A 803 -12.21 -11.79 -0.27
C SER A 803 -11.78 -11.34 1.12
N TRP A 804 -10.94 -12.19 1.74
CA TRP A 804 -10.21 -11.92 2.97
C TRP A 804 -9.17 -10.79 2.85
N ASP A 805 -8.88 -10.32 1.63
CA ASP A 805 -8.09 -9.11 1.40
C ASP A 805 -8.83 -7.79 1.73
N SER A 806 -10.01 -7.89 2.37
CA SER A 806 -10.92 -6.80 2.73
C SER A 806 -11.54 -6.07 1.53
N THR A 807 -11.44 -6.63 0.32
CA THR A 807 -11.99 -6.04 -0.90
C THR A 807 -13.12 -6.86 -1.52
N ILE A 808 -13.93 -6.15 -2.31
CA ILE A 808 -14.94 -6.74 -3.19
C ILE A 808 -14.57 -6.35 -4.61
N LYS A 809 -14.62 -7.30 -5.54
CA LYS A 809 -14.31 -7.07 -6.95
C LYS A 809 -15.53 -7.35 -7.81
N LEU A 810 -15.80 -6.45 -8.75
CA LEU A 810 -16.81 -6.63 -9.79
C LEU A 810 -16.12 -6.96 -11.10
N TRP A 811 -16.57 -8.02 -11.74
CA TRP A 811 -15.99 -8.57 -12.96
C TRP A 811 -17.05 -8.61 -14.04
N ARG A 812 -16.64 -8.43 -15.29
CA ARG A 812 -17.40 -8.92 -16.43
C ARG A 812 -17.11 -10.41 -16.61
N LEU A 813 -18.03 -11.13 -17.25
CA LEU A 813 -17.87 -12.56 -17.50
C LEU A 813 -16.70 -12.94 -18.43
N ASP A 814 -16.03 -11.97 -19.05
CA ASP A 814 -14.81 -12.16 -19.84
C ASP A 814 -13.52 -12.04 -19.00
N GLY A 815 -13.64 -11.97 -17.66
CA GLY A 815 -12.53 -11.83 -16.73
C GLY A 815 -12.04 -10.39 -16.52
N THR A 816 -12.61 -9.41 -17.23
CA THR A 816 -12.26 -8.01 -17.04
C THR A 816 -12.70 -7.53 -15.65
N LEU A 817 -11.73 -7.15 -14.81
CA LEU A 817 -11.99 -6.45 -13.56
C LEU A 817 -12.60 -5.06 -13.86
N LEU A 818 -13.86 -4.86 -13.48
CA LEU A 818 -14.57 -3.60 -13.64
C LEU A 818 -14.20 -2.63 -12.52
N THR A 819 -14.35 -3.03 -11.26
CA THR A 819 -14.02 -2.17 -10.12
C THR A 819 -13.65 -2.99 -8.90
N THR A 820 -12.89 -2.38 -8.00
CA THR A 820 -12.66 -2.88 -6.64
C THR A 820 -13.34 -1.91 -5.68
N LEU A 821 -14.24 -2.43 -4.85
CA LEU A 821 -14.88 -1.73 -3.75
C LEU A 821 -14.04 -1.96 -2.49
N THR A 822 -13.63 -0.87 -1.86
CA THR A 822 -12.83 -0.84 -0.65
C THR A 822 -13.62 -0.13 0.44
N GLY A 823 -13.42 -0.55 1.70
CA GLY A 823 -14.05 0.09 2.84
C GLY A 823 -14.09 -0.80 4.08
N HIS A 824 -14.30 -2.11 3.90
CA HIS A 824 -14.25 -3.06 5.03
C HIS A 824 -12.88 -3.03 5.72
N ASN A 825 -12.90 -3.15 7.05
CA ASN A 825 -11.68 -3.12 7.87
C ASN A 825 -11.10 -4.52 8.14
N ALA A 826 -11.76 -5.56 7.64
CA ALA A 826 -11.35 -6.97 7.73
C ALA A 826 -12.01 -7.78 6.59
N GLY A 827 -11.71 -9.08 6.51
CA GLY A 827 -12.11 -9.94 5.39
C GLY A 827 -13.62 -9.92 5.09
N ALA A 828 -13.97 -9.84 3.80
CA ALA A 828 -15.34 -9.89 3.32
C ALA A 828 -15.77 -11.35 3.03
N TRP A 829 -16.98 -11.73 3.46
CA TRP A 829 -17.45 -13.13 3.47
C TRP A 829 -18.55 -13.44 2.46
N SER A 830 -19.53 -12.55 2.31
CA SER A 830 -20.73 -12.80 1.52
C SER A 830 -21.19 -11.57 0.77
N LEU A 831 -21.90 -11.79 -0.33
CA LEU A 831 -22.45 -10.76 -1.21
C LEU A 831 -23.86 -11.10 -1.65
N ALA A 832 -24.70 -10.09 -1.81
CA ALA A 832 -25.99 -10.22 -2.49
C ALA A 832 -26.33 -8.94 -3.26
N PHE A 833 -26.75 -9.06 -4.51
CA PHE A 833 -27.32 -7.94 -5.26
C PHE A 833 -28.75 -7.66 -4.82
N SER A 834 -29.16 -6.39 -4.87
CA SER A 834 -30.58 -6.06 -4.84
C SER A 834 -31.27 -6.61 -6.10
N PRO A 835 -32.60 -6.87 -6.06
CA PRO A 835 -33.31 -7.45 -7.21
C PRO A 835 -33.25 -6.59 -8.49
N ASP A 836 -33.11 -5.27 -8.35
CA ASP A 836 -32.94 -4.34 -9.46
C ASP A 836 -31.49 -4.26 -9.98
N GLY A 837 -30.53 -4.88 -9.29
CA GLY A 837 -29.11 -4.89 -9.64
C GLY A 837 -28.35 -3.59 -9.31
N LYS A 838 -29.04 -2.59 -8.75
CA LYS A 838 -28.49 -1.25 -8.51
C LYS A 838 -27.66 -1.15 -7.24
N LYS A 839 -27.87 -2.07 -6.29
CA LYS A 839 -27.16 -2.12 -5.02
C LYS A 839 -26.51 -3.48 -4.81
N LEU A 840 -25.44 -3.47 -4.04
CA LEU A 840 -24.78 -4.66 -3.54
C LEU A 840 -24.74 -4.58 -2.02
N VAL A 841 -25.00 -5.67 -1.33
CA VAL A 841 -24.72 -5.78 0.11
C VAL A 841 -23.58 -6.75 0.34
N SER A 842 -22.71 -6.42 1.28
CA SER A 842 -21.60 -7.28 1.69
C SER A 842 -21.57 -7.47 3.19
N SER A 843 -21.08 -8.62 3.63
CA SER A 843 -20.82 -8.91 5.04
C SER A 843 -19.34 -9.13 5.31
N SER A 844 -18.86 -8.78 6.50
CA SER A 844 -17.44 -8.85 6.84
C SER A 844 -17.16 -9.33 8.27
N GLU A 845 -15.91 -9.74 8.48
CA GLU A 845 -15.32 -9.99 9.78
C GLU A 845 -15.24 -8.73 10.66
N ASP A 846 -15.32 -7.54 10.06
CA ASP A 846 -15.37 -6.25 10.77
C ASP A 846 -16.70 -5.99 11.51
N THR A 847 -17.55 -7.01 11.61
CA THR A 847 -18.88 -7.03 12.23
C THR A 847 -19.95 -6.20 11.53
N THR A 848 -19.64 -5.64 10.35
CA THR A 848 -20.59 -4.80 9.60
C THR A 848 -21.20 -5.51 8.39
N VAL A 849 -22.38 -5.05 8.01
CA VAL A 849 -22.92 -5.23 6.66
C VAL A 849 -22.89 -3.87 5.97
N ARG A 850 -22.35 -3.81 4.75
CA ARG A 850 -22.30 -2.56 3.97
C ARG A 850 -23.22 -2.63 2.77
N ILE A 851 -23.85 -1.50 2.46
CA ILE A 851 -24.68 -1.30 1.27
C ILE A 851 -23.92 -0.39 0.31
N TRP A 852 -23.57 -0.94 -0.85
CA TRP A 852 -22.89 -0.24 -1.94
C TRP A 852 -23.91 0.15 -2.99
N ASN A 853 -23.87 1.39 -3.43
CA ASN A 853 -24.63 1.82 -4.59
C ASN A 853 -23.77 1.65 -5.85
N LEU A 854 -24.31 0.98 -6.86
CA LEU A 854 -23.64 0.73 -8.13
C LEU A 854 -24.16 1.66 -9.25
N ASP A 855 -25.27 2.36 -9.00
CA ASP A 855 -25.76 3.43 -9.87
C ASP A 855 -25.05 4.75 -9.48
N GLU A 856 -23.94 5.06 -10.14
CA GLU A 856 -23.20 6.33 -9.99
C GLU A 856 -23.94 7.45 -10.76
N THR A 857 -24.97 8.07 -10.17
CA THR A 857 -25.79 9.06 -10.91
C THR A 857 -25.09 10.39 -11.19
N LEU A 858 -23.93 10.66 -10.58
CA LEU A 858 -23.14 11.88 -10.79
C LEU A 858 -21.95 11.68 -11.74
N LEU A 859 -21.56 10.43 -12.03
CA LEU A 859 -20.39 10.10 -12.86
C LEU A 859 -20.74 8.93 -13.77
N THR A 860 -20.76 9.16 -15.09
CA THR A 860 -20.91 8.05 -16.02
C THR A 860 -19.52 7.57 -16.44
N THR A 861 -19.04 6.49 -15.80
CA THR A 861 -17.74 5.88 -16.12
C THR A 861 -17.87 4.92 -17.30
N LEU A 862 -17.32 5.29 -18.46
CA LEU A 862 -17.32 4.48 -19.67
C LEU A 862 -16.14 3.50 -19.62
N ARG A 863 -16.46 2.21 -19.59
CA ARG A 863 -15.48 1.12 -19.55
C ARG A 863 -15.53 0.34 -20.84
N GLY A 864 -14.38 0.14 -21.48
CA GLY A 864 -14.31 -0.70 -22.66
C GLY A 864 -12.89 -0.95 -23.16
N HIS A 865 -12.01 0.04 -23.10
CA HIS A 865 -10.62 -0.11 -23.54
C HIS A 865 -9.81 -1.03 -22.61
N ASP A 866 -8.87 -1.78 -23.19
CA ASP A 866 -8.07 -2.78 -22.47
C ASP A 866 -6.74 -2.22 -21.92
N ARG A 867 -6.40 -1.01 -22.37
CA ARG A 867 -5.18 -0.26 -22.07
C ARG A 867 -5.52 1.23 -21.84
N PRO A 868 -4.59 2.03 -21.28
CA PRO A 868 -4.78 3.46 -21.04
C PRO A 868 -5.49 4.20 -22.17
N VAL A 869 -6.51 4.99 -21.83
CA VAL A 869 -7.18 5.90 -22.76
C VAL A 869 -6.48 7.24 -22.67
N ILE A 870 -6.08 7.76 -23.82
CA ILE A 870 -5.18 8.92 -23.90
C ILE A 870 -5.88 10.14 -24.50
N GLY A 871 -6.59 9.94 -25.60
CA GLY A 871 -7.34 11.00 -26.28
C GLY A 871 -8.84 10.80 -26.09
N VAL A 872 -9.56 11.90 -25.91
CA VAL A 872 -11.02 11.92 -25.88
C VAL A 872 -11.53 13.20 -26.54
N ALA A 873 -12.63 13.13 -27.28
CA ALA A 873 -13.30 14.32 -27.81
C ALA A 873 -14.79 14.08 -27.97
N PHE A 874 -15.58 15.15 -27.81
CA PHE A 874 -16.96 15.20 -28.28
C PHE A 874 -17.01 15.48 -29.77
N SER A 875 -18.05 14.95 -30.44
CA SER A 875 -18.42 15.43 -31.77
C SER A 875 -18.99 16.85 -31.68
N PRO A 876 -18.75 17.73 -32.67
CA PRO A 876 -19.31 19.09 -32.71
C PRO A 876 -20.85 19.16 -32.61
N ASP A 877 -21.57 18.12 -32.99
CA ASP A 877 -23.03 17.99 -32.81
C ASP A 877 -23.46 17.55 -31.38
N GLY A 878 -22.49 17.22 -30.52
CA GLY A 878 -22.69 16.78 -29.14
C GLY A 878 -23.31 15.38 -28.99
N GLN A 879 -23.51 14.64 -30.08
CA GLN A 879 -24.22 13.35 -30.05
C GLN A 879 -23.31 12.16 -29.74
N ARG A 880 -22.00 12.32 -29.88
CA ARG A 880 -21.02 11.24 -29.78
C ARG A 880 -19.77 11.66 -29.03
N ILE A 881 -19.12 10.66 -28.46
CA ILE A 881 -17.78 10.76 -27.87
C ILE A 881 -16.88 9.80 -28.64
N ALA A 882 -15.66 10.22 -28.94
CA ALA A 882 -14.62 9.35 -29.46
C ALA A 882 -13.48 9.24 -28.44
N SER A 883 -12.87 8.06 -28.34
CA SER A 883 -11.73 7.81 -27.46
C SER A 883 -10.62 7.06 -28.17
N ALA A 884 -9.36 7.44 -27.91
CA ALA A 884 -8.15 6.83 -28.43
C ALA A 884 -7.35 6.16 -27.31
N SER A 885 -6.83 4.96 -27.56
CA SER A 885 -6.16 4.17 -26.53
C SER A 885 -4.86 3.53 -27.01
N TRP A 886 -4.04 3.19 -26.01
CA TRP A 886 -2.87 2.31 -26.19
C TRP A 886 -3.23 0.89 -26.63
N ASP A 887 -4.50 0.49 -26.60
CA ASP A 887 -4.96 -0.78 -27.17
C ASP A 887 -5.03 -0.76 -28.71
N GLN A 888 -4.52 0.30 -29.34
CA GLN A 888 -4.43 0.48 -30.80
C GLN A 888 -5.80 0.77 -31.46
N THR A 889 -6.85 1.00 -30.66
CA THR A 889 -8.20 1.25 -31.16
C THR A 889 -8.66 2.69 -30.91
N VAL A 890 -9.61 3.11 -31.74
CA VAL A 890 -10.47 4.26 -31.45
C VAL A 890 -11.88 3.72 -31.17
N ARG A 891 -12.55 4.18 -30.12
CA ARG A 891 -13.94 3.77 -29.82
C ARG A 891 -14.89 4.94 -29.94
N LEU A 892 -16.08 4.65 -30.44
CA LEU A 892 -17.18 5.60 -30.56
C LEU A 892 -18.27 5.25 -29.58
N TRP A 893 -18.70 6.25 -28.84
CA TRP A 893 -19.74 6.18 -27.83
C TRP A 893 -20.84 7.19 -28.20
N SER A 894 -22.07 6.92 -27.80
CA SER A 894 -23.10 7.96 -27.74
C SER A 894 -22.85 8.92 -26.58
N ALA A 895 -23.51 10.07 -26.60
CA ALA A 895 -23.45 11.07 -25.54
C ALA A 895 -23.86 10.54 -24.15
N ASP A 896 -24.70 9.50 -24.08
CA ASP A 896 -25.08 8.81 -22.83
C ASP A 896 -24.06 7.76 -22.37
N GLY A 897 -22.94 7.61 -23.08
CA GLY A 897 -21.87 6.69 -22.72
C GLY A 897 -21.99 5.28 -23.26
N THR A 898 -23.02 4.94 -24.07
CA THR A 898 -23.09 3.59 -24.65
C THR A 898 -22.05 3.40 -25.76
N LEU A 899 -21.30 2.29 -25.70
CA LEU A 899 -20.33 1.95 -26.75
C LEU A 899 -21.07 1.59 -28.04
N GLN A 900 -20.88 2.39 -29.09
CA GLN A 900 -21.48 2.15 -30.40
C GLN A 900 -20.59 1.28 -31.26
N ARG A 901 -19.29 1.62 -31.36
CA ARG A 901 -18.34 0.96 -32.28
C ARG A 901 -16.91 0.99 -31.78
N THR A 902 -16.12 0.03 -32.26
CA THR A 902 -14.66 0.00 -32.10
C THR A 902 -14.01 0.03 -33.49
N LEU A 903 -13.23 1.08 -33.76
CA LEU A 903 -12.49 1.28 -34.99
C LEU A 903 -11.10 0.67 -34.82
N THR A 904 -10.79 -0.32 -35.67
CA THR A 904 -9.51 -1.04 -35.67
C THR A 904 -8.78 -0.77 -36.99
N GLY A 905 -7.45 -0.63 -36.94
CA GLY A 905 -6.64 -0.43 -38.14
C GLY A 905 -5.32 0.31 -37.94
N HIS A 906 -5.06 0.91 -36.78
CA HIS A 906 -3.71 1.33 -36.39
C HIS A 906 -2.88 0.12 -35.95
N ALA A 907 -1.56 0.18 -36.17
CA ALA A 907 -0.63 -0.91 -35.82
C ALA A 907 0.10 -0.69 -34.48
N ASP A 908 -0.11 0.47 -33.86
CA ASP A 908 0.47 0.86 -32.57
C ASP A 908 -0.49 1.85 -31.86
N ARG A 909 -0.12 2.27 -30.65
CA ARG A 909 -0.90 3.12 -29.74
C ARG A 909 -1.45 4.37 -30.44
N VAL A 910 -2.72 4.67 -30.19
CA VAL A 910 -3.38 5.90 -30.66
C VAL A 910 -3.31 6.95 -29.56
N TRP A 911 -2.88 8.17 -29.89
CA TRP A 911 -2.59 9.22 -28.90
C TRP A 911 -3.63 10.33 -28.87
N GLN A 912 -3.90 10.95 -30.01
CA GLN A 912 -4.89 12.02 -30.14
C GLN A 912 -5.90 11.68 -31.22
N LEU A 913 -7.10 12.24 -31.09
CA LEU A 913 -8.13 12.23 -32.11
C LEU A 913 -8.78 13.61 -32.20
N ALA A 914 -9.36 13.91 -33.35
CA ALA A 914 -10.17 15.10 -33.58
C ALA A 914 -11.36 14.76 -34.47
N PHE A 915 -12.52 15.36 -34.20
CA PHE A 915 -13.66 15.32 -35.12
C PHE A 915 -13.53 16.41 -36.19
N SER A 916 -14.03 16.14 -37.39
CA SER A 916 -14.24 17.18 -38.38
C SER A 916 -15.35 18.14 -37.92
N PRO A 917 -15.31 19.44 -38.30
CA PRO A 917 -16.33 20.43 -37.89
C PRO A 917 -17.78 20.02 -38.24
N ASP A 918 -17.97 19.23 -39.29
CA ASP A 918 -19.27 18.71 -39.72
C ASP A 918 -19.70 17.41 -39.00
N SER A 919 -18.94 16.95 -38.00
CA SER A 919 -19.15 15.71 -37.25
C SER A 919 -19.18 14.42 -38.09
N SER A 920 -18.76 14.47 -39.37
CA SER A 920 -18.85 13.32 -40.28
C SER A 920 -17.61 12.42 -40.30
N LYS A 921 -16.45 12.95 -39.88
CA LYS A 921 -15.16 12.26 -39.90
C LYS A 921 -14.41 12.42 -38.58
N ILE A 922 -13.48 11.50 -38.34
CA ILE A 922 -12.51 11.52 -37.24
C ILE A 922 -11.11 11.42 -37.84
N ALA A 923 -10.16 12.21 -37.36
CA ALA A 923 -8.75 12.02 -37.60
C ALA A 923 -8.09 11.45 -36.34
N SER A 924 -7.24 10.44 -36.48
CA SER A 924 -6.49 9.86 -35.37
C SER A 924 -4.99 9.81 -35.65
N ALA A 925 -4.19 10.18 -34.66
CA ALA A 925 -2.73 10.14 -34.70
C ALA A 925 -2.20 8.94 -33.88
N SER A 926 -1.22 8.24 -34.43
CA SER A 926 -0.67 7.03 -33.82
C SER A 926 0.86 6.97 -33.84
N TRP A 927 1.38 6.18 -32.91
CA TRP A 927 2.79 5.77 -32.89
C TRP A 927 3.21 4.91 -34.07
N ASP A 928 2.26 4.40 -34.86
CA ASP A 928 2.54 3.75 -36.14
C ASP A 928 3.01 4.71 -37.25
N LYS A 929 3.22 5.99 -36.90
CA LYS A 929 3.69 7.10 -37.76
C LYS A 929 2.66 7.58 -38.77
N THR A 930 1.40 7.18 -38.62
CA THR A 930 0.33 7.55 -39.54
C THR A 930 -0.73 8.42 -38.88
N VAL A 931 -1.42 9.19 -39.73
CA VAL A 931 -2.72 9.76 -39.40
C VAL A 931 -3.78 8.99 -40.19
N LYS A 932 -4.87 8.57 -39.54
CA LYS A 932 -6.00 7.93 -40.23
C LYS A 932 -7.24 8.80 -40.17
N ILE A 933 -7.93 8.89 -41.31
CA ILE A 933 -9.21 9.56 -41.44
C ILE A 933 -10.30 8.49 -41.50
N TRP A 934 -11.25 8.57 -40.58
CA TRP A 934 -12.34 7.62 -40.41
C TRP A 934 -13.66 8.31 -40.70
N PRO A 935 -14.56 7.68 -41.45
CA PRO A 935 -15.96 8.07 -41.42
C PRO A 935 -16.58 7.68 -40.06
N VAL A 936 -17.43 8.54 -39.52
CA VAL A 936 -18.12 8.33 -38.23
C VAL A 936 -19.14 7.17 -38.29
N ASP A 937 -19.50 6.71 -39.49
CA ASP A 937 -20.27 5.47 -39.67
C ASP A 937 -19.50 4.21 -39.26
N GLY A 938 -18.19 4.32 -39.00
CA GLY A 938 -17.32 3.26 -38.51
C GLY A 938 -17.01 2.19 -39.55
N SER A 939 -17.04 2.55 -40.83
CA SER A 939 -16.40 1.75 -41.88
C SER A 939 -14.87 1.83 -41.79
N SER A 940 -14.16 1.03 -42.60
CA SER A 940 -12.69 1.05 -42.68
C SER A 940 -12.15 2.47 -42.89
N PRO A 941 -10.91 2.77 -42.47
CA PRO A 941 -10.37 4.13 -42.58
C PRO A 941 -10.47 4.61 -44.04
N ALA A 942 -11.14 5.74 -44.25
CA ALA A 942 -11.29 6.35 -45.58
C ALA A 942 -9.93 6.72 -46.16
N LYS A 943 -8.98 7.12 -45.31
CA LYS A 943 -7.60 7.37 -45.71
C LYS A 943 -6.61 7.03 -44.60
N THR A 944 -5.45 6.47 -44.98
CA THR A 944 -4.25 6.43 -44.15
C THR A 944 -3.22 7.38 -44.77
N ILE A 945 -2.86 8.42 -44.02
CA ILE A 945 -1.89 9.44 -44.40
C ILE A 945 -0.52 9.01 -43.84
N VAL A 946 0.44 8.85 -44.73
CA VAL A 946 1.81 8.44 -44.43
C VAL A 946 2.75 9.54 -44.88
N GLY A 947 3.70 9.93 -44.02
CA GLY A 947 4.77 10.85 -44.42
C GLY A 947 5.53 11.53 -43.26
N HIS A 948 5.14 11.31 -42.01
CA HIS A 948 6.02 11.63 -40.87
C HIS A 948 7.14 10.59 -40.73
N GLY A 949 8.31 11.04 -40.27
CA GLY A 949 9.50 10.19 -40.08
C GLY A 949 9.48 9.38 -38.78
N ASP A 950 8.69 9.82 -37.81
CA ASP A 950 8.54 9.25 -36.47
C ASP A 950 7.08 9.29 -36.02
N ARG A 951 6.82 8.86 -34.78
CA ARG A 951 5.51 8.78 -34.13
C ARG A 951 4.72 10.08 -34.28
N VAL A 952 3.44 9.97 -34.61
CA VAL A 952 2.53 11.13 -34.65
C VAL A 952 1.81 11.21 -33.31
N TRP A 953 1.78 12.40 -32.74
CA TRP A 953 1.20 12.65 -31.42
C TRP A 953 -0.14 13.39 -31.54
N GLY A 954 -0.10 14.62 -32.05
CA GLY A 954 -1.25 15.49 -32.17
C GLY A 954 -1.85 15.49 -33.57
N VAL A 955 -3.16 15.68 -33.66
CA VAL A 955 -3.88 15.86 -34.92
C VAL A 955 -5.07 16.79 -34.70
N THR A 956 -5.33 17.67 -35.67
CA THR A 956 -6.46 18.60 -35.62
C THR A 956 -6.97 18.93 -37.03
N PHE A 957 -8.27 19.20 -37.17
CA PHE A 957 -8.86 19.66 -38.43
C PHE A 957 -8.76 21.18 -38.54
N SER A 958 -8.64 21.68 -39.77
CA SER A 958 -8.89 23.10 -40.04
C SER A 958 -10.36 23.46 -39.76
N PRO A 959 -10.68 24.72 -39.40
CA PRO A 959 -12.05 25.14 -39.10
C PRO A 959 -13.04 24.93 -40.26
N ASP A 960 -12.56 24.92 -41.51
CA ASP A 960 -13.36 24.62 -42.71
C ASP A 960 -13.52 23.10 -42.99
N GLY A 961 -12.85 22.25 -42.20
CA GLY A 961 -12.86 20.80 -42.32
C GLY A 961 -12.15 20.24 -43.56
N GLN A 962 -11.45 21.05 -44.35
CA GLN A 962 -10.84 20.61 -45.62
C GLN A 962 -9.43 20.04 -45.46
N THR A 963 -8.74 20.40 -44.37
CA THR A 963 -7.35 20.01 -44.12
C THR A 963 -7.15 19.49 -42.70
N VAL A 964 -6.05 18.79 -42.49
CA VAL A 964 -5.64 18.27 -41.18
C VAL A 964 -4.19 18.68 -40.92
N ALA A 965 -3.91 19.19 -39.73
CA ALA A 965 -2.56 19.41 -39.23
C ALA A 965 -2.16 18.29 -38.26
N SER A 966 -0.93 17.80 -38.37
CA SER A 966 -0.40 16.73 -37.52
C SER A 966 0.97 17.08 -36.95
N ALA A 967 1.17 16.82 -35.66
CA ALA A 967 2.42 17.04 -34.93
C ALA A 967 3.13 15.72 -34.64
N SER A 968 4.46 15.68 -34.80
CA SER A 968 5.23 14.46 -34.70
C SER A 968 6.54 14.60 -33.92
N TRP A 969 7.01 13.46 -33.44
CA TRP A 969 8.34 13.29 -32.85
C TRP A 969 9.48 13.49 -33.86
N ASP A 970 9.17 13.55 -35.16
CA ASP A 970 10.13 13.96 -36.20
C ASP A 970 10.45 15.47 -36.19
N LYS A 971 9.94 16.20 -35.18
CA LYS A 971 10.13 17.63 -34.92
C LYS A 971 9.35 18.56 -35.84
N THR A 972 8.50 18.02 -36.71
CA THR A 972 7.73 18.80 -37.67
C THR A 972 6.24 18.81 -37.35
N ILE A 973 5.55 19.86 -37.81
CA ILE A 973 4.12 19.81 -38.08
C ILE A 973 3.93 19.64 -39.58
N LYS A 974 2.91 18.90 -40.02
CA LYS A 974 2.56 18.77 -41.43
C LYS A 974 1.09 19.08 -41.65
N LEU A 975 0.79 19.76 -42.75
CA LEU A 975 -0.56 20.10 -43.21
C LEU A 975 -0.94 19.24 -44.40
N TRP A 976 -2.11 18.63 -44.36
CA TRP A 976 -2.56 17.66 -45.37
C TRP A 976 -3.96 17.96 -45.86
N THR A 977 -4.25 17.59 -47.10
CA THR A 977 -5.63 17.40 -47.55
C THR A 977 -6.22 16.12 -46.94
N LEU A 978 -7.55 15.99 -46.90
CA LEU A 978 -8.21 14.76 -46.44
C LEU A 978 -7.86 13.52 -47.30
N ASP A 979 -7.49 13.75 -48.56
CA ASP A 979 -7.03 12.71 -49.48
C ASP A 979 -5.56 12.29 -49.24
N GLY A 980 -4.87 12.95 -48.30
CA GLY A 980 -3.52 12.63 -47.86
C GLY A 980 -2.41 13.31 -48.66
N GLU A 981 -2.71 14.35 -49.44
CA GLU A 981 -1.69 15.17 -50.10
C GLU A 981 -1.04 16.11 -49.09
N LEU A 982 0.30 16.14 -49.05
CA LEU A 982 1.07 17.06 -48.21
C LEU A 982 1.03 18.46 -48.81
N LEU A 983 0.42 19.40 -48.10
CA LEU A 983 0.34 20.81 -48.49
C LEU A 983 1.53 21.60 -47.97
N GLN A 984 1.89 21.40 -46.70
CA GLN A 984 3.00 22.12 -46.07
C GLN A 984 3.70 21.33 -44.97
N THR A 985 5.00 21.58 -44.77
CA THR A 985 5.77 21.14 -43.59
C THR A 985 6.26 22.36 -42.82
N PHE A 986 5.89 22.45 -41.54
CA PHE A 986 6.38 23.46 -40.61
C PHE A 986 7.61 22.90 -39.91
N ASP A 987 8.79 23.38 -40.30
CA ASP A 987 10.09 22.98 -39.76
C ASP A 987 10.73 24.16 -39.04
N GLY A 988 11.09 23.96 -37.77
CA GLY A 988 11.64 25.04 -36.93
C GLY A 988 11.61 24.79 -35.43
N HIS A 989 10.96 23.72 -34.96
CA HIS A 989 11.16 23.20 -33.61
C HIS A 989 12.45 22.40 -33.52
N ASN A 990 13.12 22.44 -32.36
CA ASN A 990 14.41 21.78 -32.16
C ASN A 990 14.29 20.35 -31.62
N ASP A 991 13.08 19.97 -31.19
CA ASP A 991 12.77 18.68 -30.59
C ASP A 991 11.31 18.28 -30.93
N ARG A 992 10.86 17.13 -30.41
CA ARG A 992 9.57 16.50 -30.70
C ARG A 992 8.39 17.46 -30.49
N VAL A 993 7.45 17.48 -31.43
CA VAL A 993 6.22 18.27 -31.31
C VAL A 993 5.08 17.38 -30.81
N TYR A 994 4.35 17.87 -29.82
CA TYR A 994 3.26 17.14 -29.16
C TYR A 994 1.91 17.79 -29.50
N GLY A 995 1.74 19.07 -29.18
CA GLY A 995 0.50 19.81 -29.39
C GLY A 995 0.44 20.51 -30.76
N VAL A 996 -0.74 20.51 -31.37
CA VAL A 996 -1.05 21.30 -32.57
C VAL A 996 -2.50 21.78 -32.53
N ALA A 997 -2.74 23.05 -32.81
CA ALA A 997 -4.08 23.64 -32.90
C ALA A 997 -4.18 24.67 -34.02
N PHE A 998 -5.32 24.72 -34.71
CA PHE A 998 -5.65 25.83 -35.60
C PHE A 998 -6.25 26.99 -34.83
N SER A 999 -5.96 28.22 -35.27
CA SER A 999 -6.76 29.37 -34.87
C SER A 999 -8.20 29.20 -35.38
N PRO A 1000 -9.23 29.69 -34.66
CA PRO A 1000 -10.62 29.59 -35.11
C PRO A 1000 -10.91 30.25 -36.46
N ASP A 1001 -10.12 31.24 -36.87
CA ASP A 1001 -10.19 31.87 -38.19
C ASP A 1001 -9.46 31.09 -39.31
N GLY A 1002 -8.77 30.01 -38.97
CA GLY A 1002 -8.05 29.11 -39.86
C GLY A 1002 -6.76 29.68 -40.46
N ARG A 1003 -6.31 30.86 -40.02
CA ARG A 1003 -5.16 31.55 -40.63
C ARG A 1003 -3.80 31.19 -40.01
N THR A 1004 -3.82 30.65 -38.80
CA THR A 1004 -2.63 30.40 -37.99
C THR A 1004 -2.66 28.99 -37.43
N VAL A 1005 -1.49 28.37 -37.30
CA VAL A 1005 -1.29 27.13 -36.55
C VAL A 1005 -0.47 27.44 -35.30
N ALA A 1006 -0.83 26.89 -34.16
CA ALA A 1006 -0.03 26.89 -32.95
C ALA A 1006 0.54 25.49 -32.68
N SER A 1007 1.77 25.40 -32.18
CA SER A 1007 2.42 24.13 -31.85
C SER A 1007 3.20 24.19 -30.55
N GLY A 1008 3.17 23.08 -29.80
CA GLY A 1008 3.82 22.93 -28.51
C GLY A 1008 4.81 21.77 -28.55
N SER A 1009 6.03 22.00 -28.06
CA SER A 1009 7.17 21.11 -28.28
C SER A 1009 7.93 20.75 -27.01
N TRP A 1010 8.69 19.66 -27.11
CA TRP A 1010 9.70 19.26 -26.13
C TRP A 1010 10.84 20.25 -25.97
N ASP A 1011 11.04 21.13 -26.96
CA ASP A 1011 12.01 22.24 -26.85
C ASP A 1011 11.56 23.36 -25.91
N THR A 1012 10.44 23.19 -25.20
CA THR A 1012 9.86 24.11 -24.19
C THR A 1012 9.23 25.38 -24.76
N THR A 1013 9.10 25.48 -26.09
CA THR A 1013 8.52 26.65 -26.76
C THR A 1013 7.15 26.35 -27.37
N VAL A 1014 6.30 27.38 -27.38
CA VAL A 1014 5.14 27.44 -28.28
C VAL A 1014 5.53 28.22 -29.52
N LYS A 1015 5.17 27.76 -30.72
CA LYS A 1015 5.34 28.52 -31.97
C LYS A 1015 4.02 28.78 -32.65
N LEU A 1016 3.87 29.99 -33.18
CA LEU A 1016 2.76 30.40 -34.03
C LEU A 1016 3.24 30.48 -35.46
N TRP A 1017 2.46 29.94 -36.39
CA TRP A 1017 2.83 29.78 -37.79
C TRP A 1017 1.76 30.35 -38.72
N ASN A 1018 2.16 31.01 -39.80
CA ASN A 1018 1.23 31.22 -40.92
C ASN A 1018 1.08 29.91 -41.71
N LEU A 1019 0.07 29.78 -42.56
CA LEU A 1019 -0.12 28.57 -43.38
C LEU A 1019 0.99 28.35 -44.42
N ASP A 1020 1.78 29.38 -44.73
CA ASP A 1020 2.93 29.30 -45.63
C ASP A 1020 4.16 28.66 -44.96
N GLY A 1021 4.09 28.29 -43.68
CA GLY A 1021 5.17 27.59 -42.97
C GLY A 1021 6.12 28.48 -42.17
N ASP A 1022 5.93 29.79 -42.21
CA ASP A 1022 6.79 30.74 -41.49
C ASP A 1022 6.39 30.85 -40.01
N VAL A 1023 7.40 30.92 -39.14
CA VAL A 1023 7.19 31.23 -37.72
C VAL A 1023 6.86 32.72 -37.56
N LEU A 1024 5.63 33.01 -37.14
CA LEU A 1024 5.16 34.36 -36.81
C LEU A 1024 5.69 34.81 -35.44
N LYS A 1025 5.63 33.94 -34.43
CA LYS A 1025 6.13 34.21 -33.08
C LYS A 1025 6.57 32.93 -32.38
N THR A 1026 7.56 33.04 -31.50
CA THR A 1026 7.96 31.99 -30.56
C THR A 1026 7.65 32.50 -29.15
N LEU A 1027 6.82 31.77 -28.41
CA LEU A 1027 6.43 32.10 -27.04
C LEU A 1027 7.32 31.27 -26.10
N GLU A 1028 8.13 31.98 -25.33
CA GLU A 1028 9.04 31.41 -24.35
C GLU A 1028 8.50 31.70 -22.94
N GLY A 1029 8.59 30.73 -22.03
CA GLY A 1029 8.19 30.94 -20.63
C GLY A 1029 7.91 29.67 -19.83
N HIS A 1030 7.62 28.55 -20.49
CA HIS A 1030 7.56 27.25 -19.81
C HIS A 1030 8.96 26.78 -19.41
N LYS A 1031 9.04 26.02 -18.31
CA LYS A 1031 10.31 25.49 -17.77
C LYS A 1031 10.58 24.05 -18.18
N ALA A 1032 9.63 23.44 -18.91
CA ALA A 1032 9.65 22.04 -19.31
C ALA A 1032 8.82 21.86 -20.59
N PRO A 1033 8.84 20.66 -21.21
CA PRO A 1033 8.11 20.36 -22.44
C PRO A 1033 6.62 20.69 -22.41
N ILE A 1034 6.08 21.12 -23.55
CA ILE A 1034 4.65 21.42 -23.74
C ILE A 1034 3.96 20.21 -24.40
N TRP A 1035 2.82 19.81 -23.86
CA TRP A 1035 2.05 18.63 -24.30
C TRP A 1035 0.74 19.00 -24.98
N GLY A 1036 -0.07 19.84 -24.33
CA GLY A 1036 -1.36 20.30 -24.84
C GLY A 1036 -1.30 21.74 -25.33
N ILE A 1037 -2.00 22.03 -26.43
CA ILE A 1037 -2.23 23.38 -26.95
C ILE A 1037 -3.67 23.49 -27.45
N GLU A 1038 -4.37 24.55 -27.05
CA GLU A 1038 -5.72 24.85 -27.55
C GLU A 1038 -5.97 26.36 -27.64
N TYR A 1039 -6.64 26.80 -28.70
CA TYR A 1039 -7.16 28.16 -28.80
C TYR A 1039 -8.52 28.26 -28.14
N SER A 1040 -8.81 29.38 -27.48
CA SER A 1040 -10.16 29.70 -27.06
C SER A 1040 -11.10 29.78 -28.28
N PRO A 1041 -12.39 29.42 -28.16
CA PRO A 1041 -13.36 29.50 -29.26
C PRO A 1041 -13.41 30.86 -29.99
N ASN A 1042 -13.22 31.97 -29.26
CA ASN A 1042 -13.14 33.32 -29.84
C ASN A 1042 -11.75 33.67 -30.46
N GLY A 1043 -10.77 32.78 -30.28
CA GLY A 1043 -9.39 32.87 -30.76
C GLY A 1043 -8.56 33.97 -30.10
N GLN A 1044 -9.02 34.58 -29.02
CA GLN A 1044 -8.30 35.67 -28.33
C GLN A 1044 -7.21 35.14 -27.40
N ILE A 1045 -7.38 33.93 -26.88
CA ILE A 1045 -6.48 33.31 -25.92
C ILE A 1045 -5.95 32.00 -26.51
N LEU A 1046 -4.65 31.75 -26.34
CA LEU A 1046 -4.03 30.46 -26.55
C LEU A 1046 -3.65 29.88 -25.20
N ALA A 1047 -3.99 28.62 -24.93
CA ALA A 1047 -3.54 27.90 -23.75
C ALA A 1047 -2.46 26.89 -24.09
N SER A 1048 -1.44 26.76 -23.25
CA SER A 1048 -0.39 25.75 -23.35
C SER A 1048 -0.19 25.00 -22.04
N ALA A 1049 -0.32 23.67 -22.07
CA ALA A 1049 -0.16 22.76 -20.93
C ALA A 1049 1.22 22.09 -20.93
N SER A 1050 1.88 22.05 -19.77
CA SER A 1050 3.31 21.69 -19.68
C SER A 1050 3.64 20.66 -18.60
N VAL A 1051 4.78 19.98 -18.81
CA VAL A 1051 5.46 19.10 -17.85
C VAL A 1051 5.83 19.84 -16.56
N ASP A 1052 5.97 21.16 -16.60
CA ASP A 1052 6.29 21.98 -15.42
C ASP A 1052 5.13 22.08 -14.42
N GLY A 1053 3.98 21.48 -14.71
CA GLY A 1053 2.81 21.47 -13.84
C GLY A 1053 1.92 22.71 -13.98
N THR A 1054 2.19 23.55 -14.98
CA THR A 1054 1.43 24.79 -15.23
C THR A 1054 0.73 24.77 -16.58
N VAL A 1055 -0.32 25.59 -16.66
CA VAL A 1055 -0.88 26.05 -17.94
C VAL A 1055 -0.60 27.54 -18.09
N LYS A 1056 -0.18 27.96 -19.28
CA LYS A 1056 -0.01 29.39 -19.59
C LYS A 1056 -1.05 29.85 -20.59
N LEU A 1057 -1.62 31.02 -20.34
CA LEU A 1057 -2.57 31.69 -21.22
C LEU A 1057 -1.86 32.85 -21.91
N TRP A 1058 -1.95 32.90 -23.24
CA TRP A 1058 -1.29 33.88 -24.08
C TRP A 1058 -2.31 34.65 -24.90
N ASP A 1059 -2.10 35.94 -25.15
CA ASP A 1059 -2.91 36.69 -26.12
C ASP A 1059 -2.48 36.43 -27.57
N ARG A 1060 -3.18 37.05 -28.52
CA ARG A 1060 -2.87 36.97 -29.96
C ARG A 1060 -1.52 37.58 -30.31
N GLU A 1061 -1.13 38.61 -29.57
CA GLU A 1061 0.15 39.26 -29.72
C GLU A 1061 1.28 38.37 -29.22
N GLY A 1062 1.00 37.37 -28.39
CA GLY A 1062 1.92 36.40 -27.80
C GLY A 1062 2.51 36.83 -26.46
N GLU A 1063 1.83 37.73 -25.75
CA GLU A 1063 2.16 38.10 -24.38
C GLU A 1063 1.46 37.16 -23.39
N LEU A 1064 2.12 36.92 -22.25
CA LEU A 1064 1.59 36.04 -21.21
C LEU A 1064 0.50 36.77 -20.40
N LEU A 1065 -0.73 36.28 -20.47
CA LEU A 1065 -1.89 36.80 -19.75
C LEU A 1065 -1.96 36.26 -18.31
N ALA A 1066 -1.81 34.95 -18.14
CA ALA A 1066 -1.91 34.27 -16.85
C ALA A 1066 -1.09 32.97 -16.81
N THR A 1067 -0.70 32.54 -15.61
CA THR A 1067 -0.13 31.20 -15.37
C THR A 1067 -1.01 30.50 -14.33
N LEU A 1068 -1.57 29.36 -14.72
CA LEU A 1068 -2.42 28.54 -13.87
C LEU A 1068 -1.51 27.57 -13.10
N GLU A 1069 -1.35 27.83 -11.80
CA GLU A 1069 -0.55 27.01 -10.90
C GLU A 1069 -1.48 26.30 -9.91
N GLY A 1070 -1.35 24.98 -9.77
CA GLY A 1070 -2.17 24.22 -8.81
C GLY A 1070 -2.22 22.72 -9.01
N HIS A 1071 -1.77 22.20 -10.16
CA HIS A 1071 -1.53 20.77 -10.31
C HIS A 1071 -0.27 20.32 -9.56
N ALA A 1072 -0.31 19.12 -8.98
CA ALA A 1072 0.81 18.55 -8.22
C ALA A 1072 1.83 17.83 -9.11
N ALA A 1073 1.52 17.68 -10.41
CA ALA A 1073 2.32 17.01 -11.41
C ALA A 1073 2.09 17.64 -12.80
N ARG A 1074 2.71 17.07 -13.84
CA ARG A 1074 2.55 17.49 -15.24
C ARG A 1074 1.09 17.62 -15.65
N VAL A 1075 0.78 18.72 -16.35
CA VAL A 1075 -0.49 18.91 -17.06
C VAL A 1075 -0.37 18.33 -18.47
N ASN A 1076 -1.28 17.44 -18.84
CA ASN A 1076 -1.25 16.72 -20.11
C ASN A 1076 -2.04 17.43 -21.20
N ASP A 1077 -3.20 17.99 -20.84
CA ASP A 1077 -4.14 18.56 -21.81
C ASP A 1077 -4.92 19.75 -21.22
N VAL A 1078 -5.44 20.60 -22.10
CA VAL A 1078 -6.22 21.80 -21.76
C VAL A 1078 -7.31 22.03 -22.79
N THR A 1079 -8.51 22.37 -22.34
CA THR A 1079 -9.65 22.65 -23.23
C THR A 1079 -10.51 23.81 -22.72
N PHE A 1080 -11.05 24.61 -23.63
CA PHE A 1080 -11.95 25.72 -23.28
C PHE A 1080 -13.41 25.31 -23.34
N ASN A 1081 -14.21 25.88 -22.43
CA ASN A 1081 -15.67 25.82 -22.57
C ASN A 1081 -16.09 26.66 -23.80
N PRO A 1082 -17.10 26.21 -24.58
CA PRO A 1082 -17.66 26.96 -25.71
C PRO A 1082 -17.99 28.43 -25.42
N ASP A 1083 -18.38 28.78 -24.19
CA ASP A 1083 -18.71 30.14 -23.78
C ASP A 1083 -17.49 31.06 -23.54
N ASN A 1084 -16.27 30.52 -23.57
CA ASN A 1084 -15.00 31.18 -23.24
C ASN A 1084 -14.91 31.73 -21.80
N GLN A 1085 -15.72 31.25 -20.86
CA GLN A 1085 -15.62 31.63 -19.45
C GLN A 1085 -14.73 30.68 -18.67
N LEU A 1086 -14.82 29.39 -19.00
CA LEU A 1086 -14.11 28.33 -18.30
C LEU A 1086 -13.08 27.62 -19.18
N LEU A 1087 -12.12 26.99 -18.54
CA LEU A 1087 -11.21 26.02 -19.14
C LEU A 1087 -10.99 24.84 -18.18
N ALA A 1088 -10.78 23.65 -18.74
CA ALA A 1088 -10.49 22.43 -18.01
C ALA A 1088 -9.07 21.95 -18.32
N THR A 1089 -8.38 21.44 -17.32
CA THR A 1089 -7.00 20.93 -17.43
C THR A 1089 -6.91 19.52 -16.87
N SER A 1090 -6.22 18.62 -17.56
CA SER A 1090 -6.00 17.24 -17.10
C SER A 1090 -4.54 17.00 -16.71
N SER A 1091 -4.29 16.16 -15.70
CA SER A 1091 -2.95 16.01 -15.14
C SER A 1091 -2.59 14.58 -14.72
N VAL A 1092 -1.28 14.34 -14.63
CA VAL A 1092 -0.69 13.12 -14.06
C VAL A 1092 -1.04 12.93 -12.58
N ASP A 1093 -1.43 14.00 -11.89
CA ASP A 1093 -1.91 13.94 -10.51
C ASP A 1093 -3.31 13.30 -10.34
N GLN A 1094 -3.85 12.70 -11.41
CA GLN A 1094 -5.12 11.97 -11.46
C GLN A 1094 -6.36 12.87 -11.41
N THR A 1095 -6.17 14.18 -11.53
CA THR A 1095 -7.25 15.15 -11.41
C THR A 1095 -7.53 15.88 -12.72
N VAL A 1096 -8.77 16.36 -12.84
CA VAL A 1096 -9.14 17.42 -13.78
C VAL A 1096 -9.41 18.69 -12.98
N LYS A 1097 -8.84 19.82 -13.36
CA LYS A 1097 -9.10 21.11 -12.70
C LYS A 1097 -9.85 22.04 -13.63
N ILE A 1098 -10.75 22.82 -13.07
CA ILE A 1098 -11.52 23.83 -13.79
C ILE A 1098 -11.10 25.20 -13.33
N TRP A 1099 -10.95 26.11 -14.29
CA TRP A 1099 -10.47 27.47 -14.08
C TRP A 1099 -11.35 28.43 -14.87
N GLN A 1100 -11.45 29.66 -14.39
CA GLN A 1100 -11.90 30.79 -15.18
C GLN A 1100 -10.79 31.19 -16.17
N THR A 1101 -11.17 31.79 -17.29
CA THR A 1101 -10.19 32.27 -18.29
C THR A 1101 -9.30 33.42 -17.82
N ASP A 1102 -9.64 34.07 -16.69
CA ASP A 1102 -8.77 35.04 -16.02
C ASP A 1102 -7.68 34.39 -15.15
N GLY A 1103 -7.73 33.06 -15.01
CA GLY A 1103 -6.81 32.23 -14.26
C GLY A 1103 -7.24 31.88 -12.85
N THR A 1104 -8.43 32.31 -12.43
CA THR A 1104 -9.01 31.93 -11.13
C THR A 1104 -9.35 30.45 -11.10
N PHE A 1105 -8.87 29.73 -10.09
CA PHE A 1105 -9.22 28.32 -9.86
C PHE A 1105 -10.69 28.20 -9.41
N VAL A 1106 -11.43 27.28 -10.03
CA VAL A 1106 -12.85 27.02 -9.71
C VAL A 1106 -12.99 25.76 -8.86
N THR A 1107 -12.55 24.60 -9.37
CA THR A 1107 -12.70 23.33 -8.65
C THR A 1107 -11.78 22.22 -9.19
N THR A 1108 -11.72 21.10 -8.48
CA THR A 1108 -11.04 19.87 -8.93
C THR A 1108 -12.05 18.72 -9.01
N LEU A 1109 -12.12 18.11 -10.19
CA LEU A 1109 -12.87 16.89 -10.47
C LEU A 1109 -11.96 15.68 -10.23
N ASN A 1110 -12.39 14.82 -9.30
CA ASN A 1110 -11.66 13.63 -8.86
C ASN A 1110 -12.53 12.40 -9.13
N GLY A 1111 -12.01 11.46 -9.93
CA GLY A 1111 -12.77 10.25 -10.30
C GLY A 1111 -11.89 9.21 -10.98
N HIS A 1112 -10.90 9.63 -11.76
CA HIS A 1112 -9.92 8.72 -12.32
C HIS A 1112 -9.03 8.10 -11.23
N ARG A 1113 -8.65 6.83 -11.42
CA ARG A 1113 -7.74 6.08 -10.53
C ARG A 1113 -6.29 6.04 -11.05
N GLY A 1114 -5.98 6.91 -12.00
CA GLY A 1114 -4.67 7.00 -12.64
C GLY A 1114 -4.53 8.33 -13.38
N PRO A 1115 -3.34 8.63 -13.94
CA PRO A 1115 -3.08 9.85 -14.70
C PRO A 1115 -4.19 10.16 -15.72
N VAL A 1116 -4.71 11.39 -15.71
CA VAL A 1116 -5.69 11.86 -16.69
C VAL A 1116 -4.95 12.49 -17.86
N TRP A 1117 -5.20 11.98 -19.06
CA TRP A 1117 -4.43 12.32 -20.25
C TRP A 1117 -5.14 13.30 -21.17
N GLY A 1118 -6.46 13.16 -21.32
CA GLY A 1118 -7.25 13.96 -22.25
C GLY A 1118 -8.50 14.50 -21.56
N VAL A 1119 -8.93 15.69 -21.99
CA VAL A 1119 -10.14 16.34 -21.47
C VAL A 1119 -10.83 17.14 -22.59
N ASN A 1120 -12.16 17.13 -22.64
CA ASN A 1120 -12.91 17.88 -23.65
C ASN A 1120 -14.30 18.29 -23.17
N PHE A 1121 -14.69 19.56 -23.39
CA PHE A 1121 -16.06 20.02 -23.14
C PHE A 1121 -17.01 19.58 -24.25
N SER A 1122 -18.27 19.32 -23.88
CA SER A 1122 -19.32 19.16 -24.87
C SER A 1122 -19.63 20.50 -25.56
N PRO A 1123 -20.13 20.49 -26.81
CA PRO A 1123 -20.41 21.72 -27.56
C PRO A 1123 -21.46 22.64 -26.92
N ASN A 1124 -22.35 22.10 -26.07
CA ASN A 1124 -23.32 22.87 -25.29
C ASN A 1124 -22.74 23.41 -23.96
N GLY A 1125 -21.51 23.05 -23.59
CA GLY A 1125 -20.84 23.49 -22.37
C GLY A 1125 -21.32 22.83 -21.06
N GLN A 1126 -22.32 21.94 -21.13
CA GLN A 1126 -22.97 21.34 -19.95
C GLN A 1126 -22.29 20.07 -19.44
N ASN A 1127 -21.53 19.39 -20.32
CA ASN A 1127 -20.82 18.17 -19.98
C ASN A 1127 -19.33 18.31 -20.23
N LEU A 1128 -18.56 17.52 -19.50
CA LEU A 1128 -17.13 17.36 -19.69
C LEU A 1128 -16.84 15.87 -19.86
N VAL A 1129 -15.87 15.50 -20.69
CA VAL A 1129 -15.33 14.14 -20.72
C VAL A 1129 -13.84 14.17 -20.40
N SER A 1130 -13.37 13.17 -19.66
CA SER A 1130 -11.96 12.97 -19.38
C SER A 1130 -11.55 11.52 -19.62
N ALA A 1131 -10.31 11.31 -20.04
CA ALA A 1131 -9.75 9.98 -20.32
C ALA A 1131 -8.50 9.72 -19.48
N GLY A 1132 -8.39 8.51 -18.94
CA GLY A 1132 -7.36 8.16 -17.96
C GLY A 1132 -6.55 6.90 -18.25
N ALA A 1133 -5.40 6.82 -17.61
CA ALA A 1133 -4.53 5.65 -17.59
C ALA A 1133 -5.14 4.44 -16.86
N ASP A 1134 -6.20 4.68 -16.09
CA ASP A 1134 -7.06 3.67 -15.46
C ASP A 1134 -8.00 2.98 -16.46
N LYS A 1135 -7.80 3.23 -17.77
CA LYS A 1135 -8.53 2.61 -18.90
C LYS A 1135 -9.98 3.05 -19.01
N THR A 1136 -10.37 4.11 -18.29
CA THR A 1136 -11.73 4.62 -18.27
C THR A 1136 -11.84 5.96 -18.99
N ILE A 1137 -13.06 6.28 -19.38
CA ILE A 1137 -13.48 7.64 -19.71
C ILE A 1137 -14.53 8.02 -18.67
N ILE A 1138 -14.49 9.23 -18.15
CA ILE A 1138 -15.52 9.73 -17.24
C ILE A 1138 -16.25 10.85 -17.95
N LEU A 1139 -17.58 10.71 -18.04
CA LEU A 1139 -18.49 11.77 -18.43
C LEU A 1139 -19.00 12.45 -17.15
N TRP A 1140 -18.72 13.74 -17.06
CA TRP A 1140 -19.08 14.61 -15.95
C TRP A 1140 -20.28 15.46 -16.36
N ASP A 1141 -21.36 15.37 -15.58
CA ASP A 1141 -22.44 16.35 -15.62
C ASP A 1141 -21.98 17.58 -14.84
N TRP A 1142 -21.60 18.63 -15.57
CA TRP A 1142 -20.92 19.80 -15.00
C TRP A 1142 -21.90 20.83 -14.44
N ASP A 1143 -23.17 20.82 -14.87
CA ASP A 1143 -24.20 21.75 -14.36
C ASP A 1143 -24.54 21.43 -12.89
N GLN A 1144 -24.74 20.14 -12.53
CA GLN A 1144 -24.94 19.71 -11.13
C GLN A 1144 -23.69 19.87 -10.26
N ALA A 1145 -22.51 19.97 -10.90
CA ALA A 1145 -21.22 20.08 -10.22
C ALA A 1145 -20.88 21.49 -9.74
N LEU A 1146 -21.57 22.50 -10.27
CA LEU A 1146 -21.26 23.91 -10.05
C LEU A 1146 -21.98 24.51 -8.84
N GLU A 1147 -23.19 24.05 -8.51
CA GLU A 1147 -23.98 24.61 -7.41
C GLU A 1147 -23.73 23.88 -6.08
N LEU A 1148 -23.13 24.59 -5.13
CA LEU A 1148 -22.80 24.05 -3.80
C LEU A 1148 -24.01 23.46 -3.08
N ASP A 1149 -25.16 24.12 -3.19
CA ASP A 1149 -26.40 23.68 -2.54
C ASP A 1149 -26.92 22.37 -3.15
N GLU A 1150 -26.80 22.18 -4.46
CA GLU A 1150 -27.15 20.92 -5.12
C GLU A 1150 -26.22 19.79 -4.70
N VAL A 1151 -24.90 20.03 -4.64
CA VAL A 1151 -23.90 19.05 -4.19
C VAL A 1151 -24.12 18.67 -2.73
N LEU A 1152 -24.39 19.64 -1.86
CA LEU A 1152 -24.69 19.40 -0.45
C LEU A 1152 -25.99 18.61 -0.29
N ASN A 1153 -27.04 18.97 -1.02
CA ASN A 1153 -28.33 18.27 -1.03
C ASN A 1153 -28.18 16.82 -1.49
N TYR A 1154 -27.44 16.60 -2.58
CA TYR A 1154 -27.17 15.27 -3.07
C TYR A 1154 -26.37 14.44 -2.05
N GLY A 1155 -25.30 15.00 -1.49
CA GLY A 1155 -24.52 14.34 -0.43
C GLY A 1155 -25.37 13.96 0.78
N CYS A 1156 -26.29 14.85 1.18
CA CYS A 1156 -27.23 14.60 2.26
C CYS A 1156 -28.27 13.53 1.92
N GLN A 1157 -28.80 13.49 0.70
CA GLN A 1157 -29.67 12.41 0.25
C GLN A 1157 -28.94 11.06 0.21
N TRP A 1158 -27.65 11.07 -0.15
CA TRP A 1158 -26.82 9.88 -0.19
C TRP A 1158 -26.59 9.27 1.19
N ILE A 1159 -26.16 10.09 2.16
CA ILE A 1159 -25.79 9.62 3.51
C ILE A 1159 -26.95 9.62 4.52
N GLY A 1160 -28.09 10.25 4.19
CA GLY A 1160 -29.16 10.52 5.15
C GLY A 1160 -29.64 9.28 5.91
N ASN A 1161 -29.89 8.17 5.20
CA ASN A 1161 -30.31 6.91 5.81
C ASN A 1161 -29.29 6.36 6.82
N TYR A 1162 -28.00 6.49 6.53
CA TYR A 1162 -26.92 6.11 7.45
C TYR A 1162 -26.93 6.99 8.70
N LEU A 1163 -27.01 8.32 8.55
CA LEU A 1163 -27.07 9.24 9.67
C LEU A 1163 -28.30 8.99 10.57
N THR A 1164 -29.45 8.66 9.97
CA THR A 1164 -30.69 8.46 10.72
C THR A 1164 -30.74 7.13 11.46
N HIS A 1165 -30.23 6.03 10.88
CA HIS A 1165 -30.49 4.68 11.40
C HIS A 1165 -29.27 3.98 12.00
N ASN A 1166 -28.03 4.36 11.64
CA ASN A 1166 -26.85 3.70 12.17
C ASN A 1166 -26.67 4.01 13.67
N SER A 1167 -26.32 2.99 14.47
CA SER A 1167 -26.20 3.09 15.92
C SER A 1167 -24.88 3.71 16.40
N GLU A 1168 -23.86 3.76 15.56
CA GLU A 1168 -22.53 4.34 15.83
C GLU A 1168 -22.48 5.85 15.53
N VAL A 1169 -23.47 6.39 14.81
CA VAL A 1169 -23.58 7.83 14.53
C VAL A 1169 -23.98 8.59 15.79
N ALA A 1170 -23.19 9.62 16.13
CA ALA A 1170 -23.42 10.48 17.28
C ALA A 1170 -24.72 11.28 17.13
N GLU A 1171 -25.41 11.54 18.25
CA GLU A 1171 -26.73 12.20 18.23
C GLU A 1171 -26.73 13.55 17.51
N GLY A 1172 -25.68 14.36 17.71
CA GLY A 1172 -25.55 15.65 17.02
C GLY A 1172 -25.34 15.55 15.51
N ASP A 1173 -24.85 14.41 15.01
CA ASP A 1173 -24.61 14.19 13.58
C ASP A 1173 -25.86 13.73 12.84
N ARG A 1174 -26.85 13.19 13.54
CA ARG A 1174 -28.13 12.76 12.95
C ARG A 1174 -28.87 13.92 12.28
N GLN A 1175 -28.60 15.15 12.73
CA GLN A 1175 -29.23 16.38 12.23
C GLN A 1175 -28.38 17.13 11.18
N LEU A 1176 -27.22 16.59 10.74
CA LEU A 1176 -26.36 17.27 9.75
C LEU A 1176 -27.07 17.62 8.43
N CYS A 1177 -28.12 16.86 8.11
CA CYS A 1177 -28.94 17.03 6.92
C CYS A 1177 -30.36 17.54 7.21
N GLU A 1178 -30.66 17.94 8.44
CA GLU A 1178 -31.92 18.62 8.78
C GLU A 1178 -31.86 20.10 8.34
N GLY A 1179 -32.95 20.62 7.75
CA GLY A 1179 -33.01 21.99 7.21
C GLY A 1179 -32.86 22.10 5.69
N THR A 1180 -32.87 20.97 4.97
CA THR A 1180 -32.86 20.89 3.50
C THR A 1180 -34.05 20.06 3.03
N LEU A 1181 -35.15 20.76 2.77
CA LEU A 1181 -36.26 20.38 1.89
C LEU A 1181 -36.90 21.66 1.33
#